data_AF-A0A1R1APB7-F1
#
_entry.id   AF-A0A1R1APB7-F1
#
_cell.length_a   1.000
_cell.length_b   1.000
_cell.length_c   1.000
_cell.angle_alpha   90.00
_cell.angle_beta   90.00
_cell.angle_gamma   90.00
#
_symmetry.space_group_name_H-M   'P 1'
#
loop_
_entity.id
_entity.type
_entity.pdbx_description
1 polymer ?
#
loop_
_entity_poly.entity_id
_entity_poly.type
_entity_poly.pdbx_seq_one_letter_code
_entity_poly.pdbx_strand_id
1 'polypeptide(L)'
;MSAMLRLNVARVGFLMGVSLLLASIIYFFAANWGGLVRADKILASAGIMVLFYGAAFVFSKMKIMLGHHYFLSVTFLVGGCVAFGVAVALLNQIYNSHADTYELFLVWSIPALLLAFITRFNPFYILAYILVHLTLWQYFFPSAYSIVHSDQEILLIGWLFALINLILFALIEAKRLTSAPLKYISFIAFHISLLVLTSSDLYEHYGAWMNVASAAAIAFGFYYFAQVRQDKMMLTLNALAASAFAVFKYFELMSEHYSTLFFIFGLLFVALLLTANVFFFRYLNKLGKHQSSSNERADQASHPSEEHKSTLVGKIAFTIVTVIGVLIGSISLVGLVLLAAGEIPPENILFVLSMLFIIPTLLLTRLNTAVRYTVLTIGYIAGLISTAWIDTSALSIFFIAVLLVGWFKWQGRVPHFFIYTLLNINIAILLFQLFGSVHNAASFIVFIVTSLNAVIYASHHLLREGAFKIHVRECGWFFTLLLLFWLTFMDNIFPYSYELFNILNFIVVTIAAFLFVRRSQALEAAISFVFWFIFLAFKYYDLFWTLLHKSITLALLGVIIIAATYIYAYRTRAAVSEQADSFSRLLRRSPALIAIVVVLQLGYVGYHAAVSEILLSSGTPIKLAIVPLDPRSILQGDYVALQYNISAPPDHIAQELERRPSNSRIKVVLQQGAGGVYNLDRLYKKGEPLADKEIIINGSTSGWRNIQYGIESYFVPEGTGLETEQNARFAYVMVGTKGDAILEKLTKE
;
A
#
# COMPACT_ATOMS: atom_id res chain seq x y z
N MET A 1 17.57 -11.10 -30.55
CA MET A 1 16.59 -10.94 -29.43
C MET A 1 15.42 -11.88 -29.68
N SER A 2 15.06 -12.76 -28.74
CA SER A 2 13.97 -13.73 -28.98
C SER A 2 12.62 -13.03 -29.19
N ALA A 3 11.67 -13.69 -29.86
CA ALA A 3 10.32 -13.15 -30.08
C ALA A 3 9.61 -12.82 -28.74
N MET A 4 9.73 -13.70 -27.75
CA MET A 4 9.21 -13.50 -26.39
C MET A 4 9.80 -12.26 -25.70
N LEU A 5 11.10 -12.01 -25.87
CA LEU A 5 11.75 -10.85 -25.27
C LEU A 5 11.26 -9.54 -25.89
N ARG A 6 11.11 -9.51 -27.22
CA ARG A 6 10.55 -8.37 -27.95
C ARG A 6 9.12 -8.05 -27.49
N LEU A 7 8.32 -9.09 -27.29
CA LEU A 7 6.97 -8.96 -26.75
C LEU A 7 6.97 -8.40 -25.32
N ASN A 8 7.82 -8.90 -24.43
CA ASN A 8 7.88 -8.41 -23.05
C ASN A 8 8.31 -6.94 -22.96
N VAL A 9 9.31 -6.53 -23.74
CA VAL A 9 9.74 -5.12 -23.81
C VAL A 9 8.59 -4.22 -24.27
N ALA A 10 7.84 -4.64 -25.30
CA ALA A 10 6.70 -3.89 -25.80
C ALA A 10 5.55 -3.80 -24.78
N ARG A 11 5.22 -4.91 -24.10
CA ARG A 11 4.20 -4.90 -23.03
C ARG A 11 4.57 -3.97 -21.88
N VAL A 12 5.82 -4.00 -21.43
CA VAL A 12 6.31 -3.10 -20.37
C VAL A 12 6.23 -1.65 -20.81
N GLY A 13 6.63 -1.33 -22.05
CA GLY A 13 6.51 0.03 -22.57
C GLY A 13 5.09 0.55 -22.64
N PHE A 14 4.15 -0.27 -23.13
CA PHE A 14 2.73 0.11 -23.16
C PHE A 14 2.16 0.27 -21.75
N LEU A 15 2.51 -0.62 -20.82
CA LEU A 15 2.06 -0.53 -19.43
C LEU A 15 2.56 0.75 -18.76
N MET A 16 3.86 1.05 -18.87
CA MET A 16 4.45 2.28 -18.33
C MET A 16 3.81 3.52 -18.96
N GLY A 17 3.63 3.54 -20.28
CA GLY A 17 3.00 4.66 -20.97
C GLY A 17 1.57 4.93 -20.51
N VAL A 18 0.73 3.88 -20.37
CA VAL A 18 -0.64 4.03 -19.86
C VAL A 18 -0.65 4.40 -18.37
N SER A 19 0.26 3.86 -17.56
CA SER A 19 0.39 4.23 -16.15
C SER A 19 0.77 5.70 -15.97
N LEU A 20 1.61 6.27 -16.83
CA LEU A 20 1.91 7.71 -16.82
C LEU A 20 0.70 8.56 -17.21
N LEU A 21 -0.10 8.14 -18.19
CA LEU A 21 -1.35 8.82 -18.54
C LEU A 21 -2.35 8.79 -17.36
N LEU A 22 -2.46 7.66 -16.66
CA LEU A 22 -3.33 7.54 -15.48
C LEU A 22 -2.84 8.42 -14.32
N ALA A 23 -1.54 8.39 -14.02
CA ALA A 23 -0.95 9.27 -13.01
C ALA A 23 -1.15 10.74 -13.37
N SER A 24 -0.97 11.11 -14.64
CA SER A 24 -1.25 12.45 -15.15
C SER A 24 -2.68 12.91 -14.84
N ILE A 25 -3.68 12.08 -15.12
CA ILE A 25 -5.10 12.43 -14.88
C ILE A 25 -5.40 12.63 -13.41
N ILE A 26 -4.86 11.74 -12.55
CA ILE A 26 -5.00 11.86 -11.09
C ILE A 26 -4.39 13.19 -10.62
N TYR A 27 -3.20 13.53 -11.10
CA TYR A 27 -2.48 14.73 -10.68
C TYR A 27 -3.14 15.99 -11.19
N PHE A 28 -3.65 15.94 -12.43
CA PHE A 28 -4.41 17.02 -13.02
C PHE A 28 -5.58 17.35 -12.09
N PHE A 29 -6.53 16.44 -11.90
CA PHE A 29 -7.70 16.76 -11.08
C PHE A 29 -7.38 17.07 -9.61
N ALA A 30 -6.35 16.44 -9.02
CA ALA A 30 -5.91 16.78 -7.67
C ALA A 30 -5.37 18.22 -7.53
N ALA A 31 -4.84 18.85 -8.59
CA ALA A 31 -4.31 20.21 -8.54
C ALA A 31 -5.39 21.29 -8.29
N ASN A 32 -6.66 20.99 -8.54
CA ASN A 32 -7.81 21.87 -8.32
C ASN A 32 -7.63 23.33 -8.79
N TRP A 33 -7.17 23.55 -10.03
CA TRP A 33 -6.97 24.92 -10.52
C TRP A 33 -8.28 25.73 -10.55
N GLY A 34 -8.18 27.02 -10.23
CA GLY A 34 -9.30 27.97 -10.22
C GLY A 34 -9.72 28.48 -11.60
N GLY A 35 -8.96 28.18 -12.67
CA GLY A 35 -9.20 28.73 -14.01
C GLY A 35 -10.29 28.04 -14.85
N LEU A 36 -10.91 26.96 -14.36
CA LEU A 36 -12.00 26.27 -15.06
C LEU A 36 -13.30 26.35 -14.25
N VAL A 37 -14.41 26.63 -14.93
CA VAL A 37 -15.74 26.59 -14.32
C VAL A 37 -16.10 25.13 -14.00
N ARG A 38 -17.01 24.92 -13.03
CA ARG A 38 -17.47 23.58 -12.61
C ARG A 38 -17.88 22.70 -13.80
N ALA A 39 -18.65 23.26 -14.74
CA ALA A 39 -19.10 22.57 -15.94
C ALA A 39 -17.93 22.05 -16.80
N ASP A 40 -16.87 22.85 -16.97
CA ASP A 40 -15.69 22.47 -17.75
C ASP A 40 -14.94 21.31 -17.08
N LYS A 41 -14.80 21.35 -15.74
CA LYS A 41 -14.18 20.26 -14.97
C LYS A 41 -14.96 18.95 -15.11
N ILE A 42 -16.30 19.01 -15.02
CA ILE A 42 -17.18 17.85 -15.19
C ILE A 42 -17.06 17.30 -16.61
N LEU A 43 -17.17 18.16 -17.63
CA LEU A 43 -17.05 17.76 -19.03
C LEU A 43 -15.68 17.16 -19.35
N ALA A 44 -14.61 17.73 -18.81
CA ALA A 44 -13.25 17.20 -18.96
C ALA A 44 -13.12 15.79 -18.37
N SER A 45 -13.66 15.57 -17.17
CA SER A 45 -13.61 14.24 -16.53
C SER A 45 -14.41 13.19 -17.30
N ALA A 46 -15.63 13.52 -17.74
CA ALA A 46 -16.45 12.65 -18.57
C ALA A 46 -15.78 12.39 -19.94
N GLY A 47 -15.17 13.41 -20.54
CA GLY A 47 -14.42 13.31 -21.79
C GLY A 47 -13.22 12.38 -21.67
N ILE A 48 -12.47 12.44 -20.58
CA ILE A 48 -11.35 11.53 -20.30
C ILE A 48 -11.86 10.09 -20.13
N MET A 49 -12.96 9.87 -19.41
CA MET A 49 -13.55 8.53 -19.31
C MET A 49 -13.92 7.97 -20.69
N VAL A 50 -14.61 8.76 -21.51
CA VAL A 50 -14.98 8.39 -22.89
C VAL A 50 -13.74 8.13 -23.74
N LEU A 51 -12.68 8.91 -23.57
CA LEU A 51 -11.41 8.72 -24.27
C LEU A 51 -10.77 7.37 -23.90
N PHE A 52 -10.72 7.00 -22.62
CA PHE A 52 -10.13 5.74 -22.19
C PHE A 52 -10.93 4.52 -22.66
N TYR A 53 -12.25 4.53 -22.47
CA TYR A 53 -13.11 3.44 -22.95
C TYR A 53 -13.18 3.38 -24.47
N GLY A 54 -13.19 4.54 -25.14
CA GLY A 54 -13.13 4.67 -26.58
C GLY A 54 -11.82 4.11 -27.13
N ALA A 55 -10.68 4.48 -26.54
CA ALA A 55 -9.37 3.93 -26.88
C ALA A 55 -9.34 2.41 -26.65
N ALA A 56 -9.89 1.91 -25.54
CA ALA A 56 -10.02 0.49 -25.29
C ALA A 56 -10.78 -0.23 -26.41
N PHE A 57 -11.89 0.33 -26.87
CA PHE A 57 -12.68 -0.21 -27.97
C PHE A 57 -11.96 -0.12 -29.32
N VAL A 58 -11.35 1.02 -29.64
CA VAL A 58 -10.59 1.24 -30.88
C VAL A 58 -9.43 0.25 -30.98
N PHE A 59 -8.63 0.12 -29.93
CA PHE A 59 -7.54 -0.85 -29.89
C PHE A 59 -8.04 -2.29 -29.97
N SER A 60 -9.26 -2.61 -29.52
CA SER A 60 -9.81 -3.96 -29.71
C SER A 60 -10.05 -4.32 -31.20
N LYS A 61 -10.22 -3.32 -32.07
CA LYS A 61 -10.48 -3.49 -33.51
C LYS A 61 -9.25 -3.26 -34.39
N MET A 62 -8.23 -2.55 -33.90
CA MET A 62 -7.03 -2.21 -34.66
C MET A 62 -6.08 -3.40 -34.82
N LYS A 63 -6.26 -4.20 -35.87
CA LYS A 63 -5.37 -5.33 -36.21
C LYS A 63 -3.95 -4.92 -36.63
N ILE A 64 -3.69 -3.63 -36.84
CA ILE A 64 -2.42 -3.07 -37.33
C ILE A 64 -1.27 -3.27 -36.31
N MET A 65 -1.53 -3.41 -35.01
CA MET A 65 -0.47 -3.43 -33.98
C MET A 65 0.14 -4.83 -33.67
N LEU A 66 0.27 -5.73 -34.66
CA LEU A 66 1.01 -7.01 -34.53
C LEU A 66 0.66 -7.85 -33.27
N GLY A 67 -0.61 -7.85 -32.85
CA GLY A 67 -1.09 -8.57 -31.66
C GLY A 67 -1.01 -7.84 -30.31
N HIS A 68 -0.44 -6.62 -30.24
CA HIS A 68 -0.39 -5.82 -29.01
C HIS A 68 -1.67 -5.03 -28.70
N HIS A 69 -2.49 -4.81 -29.73
CA HIS A 69 -3.72 -4.03 -29.68
C HIS A 69 -4.66 -4.51 -28.56
N TYR A 70 -4.69 -5.82 -28.28
CA TYR A 70 -5.49 -6.35 -27.18
C TYR A 70 -4.94 -6.00 -25.78
N PHE A 71 -3.62 -6.13 -25.57
CA PHE A 71 -3.01 -5.76 -24.29
C PHE A 71 -3.27 -4.29 -23.99
N LEU A 72 -3.11 -3.43 -25.00
CA LEU A 72 -3.40 -2.01 -24.90
C LEU A 72 -4.90 -1.78 -24.63
N SER A 73 -5.79 -2.45 -25.37
CA SER A 73 -7.24 -2.38 -25.17
C SER A 73 -7.65 -2.66 -23.72
N VAL A 74 -7.16 -3.74 -23.13
CA VAL A 74 -7.49 -4.09 -21.74
C VAL A 74 -6.87 -3.12 -20.73
N THR A 75 -5.66 -2.65 -20.98
CA THR A 75 -5.01 -1.67 -20.10
C THR A 75 -5.79 -0.35 -20.09
N PHE A 76 -6.26 0.10 -21.25
CA PHE A 76 -7.15 1.27 -21.36
C PHE A 76 -8.54 1.02 -20.77
N LEU A 77 -9.06 -0.22 -20.83
CA LEU A 77 -10.34 -0.57 -20.19
C LEU A 77 -10.24 -0.45 -18.66
N VAL A 78 -9.16 -0.95 -18.06
CA VAL A 78 -8.87 -0.73 -16.63
C VAL A 78 -8.70 0.75 -16.36
N GLY A 79 -7.97 1.46 -17.22
CA GLY A 79 -7.79 2.90 -17.12
C GLY A 79 -9.11 3.70 -17.16
N GLY A 80 -10.09 3.27 -17.96
CA GLY A 80 -11.43 3.88 -17.98
C GLY A 80 -12.18 3.69 -16.66
N CYS A 81 -12.05 2.51 -16.04
CA CYS A 81 -12.61 2.27 -14.72
C CYS A 81 -11.92 3.12 -13.63
N VAL A 82 -10.61 3.37 -13.76
CA VAL A 82 -9.87 4.29 -12.88
C VAL A 82 -10.28 5.73 -13.11
N ALA A 83 -10.42 6.15 -14.37
CA ALA A 83 -10.90 7.49 -14.73
C ALA A 83 -12.30 7.78 -14.17
N PHE A 84 -13.18 6.78 -14.08
CA PHE A 84 -14.46 6.93 -13.38
C PHE A 84 -14.27 7.26 -11.89
N GLY A 85 -13.39 6.54 -11.19
CA GLY A 85 -13.07 6.84 -9.79
C GLY A 85 -12.55 8.28 -9.61
N VAL A 86 -11.68 8.72 -10.53
CA VAL A 86 -11.19 10.11 -10.54
C VAL A 86 -12.31 11.11 -10.81
N ALA A 87 -13.25 10.81 -11.72
CA ALA A 87 -14.41 11.67 -11.98
C ALA A 87 -15.35 11.80 -10.76
N VAL A 88 -15.57 10.70 -10.03
CA VAL A 88 -16.35 10.74 -8.77
C VAL A 88 -15.62 11.56 -7.70
N ALA A 89 -14.30 11.38 -7.55
CA ALA A 89 -13.51 12.18 -6.62
C ALA A 89 -13.53 13.67 -6.98
N LEU A 90 -13.46 13.99 -8.27
CA LEU A 90 -13.57 15.35 -8.78
C LEU A 90 -14.96 15.96 -8.52
N LEU A 91 -16.04 15.19 -8.64
CA LEU A 91 -17.37 15.69 -8.29
C LEU A 91 -17.45 16.08 -6.81
N ASN A 92 -16.90 15.26 -5.92
CA ASN A 92 -16.81 15.57 -4.49
C ASN A 92 -15.99 16.85 -4.27
N GLN A 93 -14.90 17.00 -5.02
CA GLN A 93 -14.05 18.20 -4.99
C GLN A 93 -14.79 19.46 -5.47
N ILE A 94 -15.51 19.39 -6.59
CA ILE A 94 -16.23 20.51 -7.21
C ILE A 94 -17.34 21.05 -6.31
N TYR A 95 -18.01 20.17 -5.58
CA TYR A 95 -19.16 20.51 -4.74
C TYR A 95 -18.84 20.54 -3.24
N ASN A 96 -17.56 20.53 -2.86
CA ASN A 96 -17.13 20.57 -1.46
C ASN A 96 -17.88 19.57 -0.57
N SER A 97 -18.11 18.38 -1.09
CA SER A 97 -18.93 17.37 -0.44
C SER A 97 -18.06 16.18 -0.08
N HIS A 98 -18.15 15.73 1.16
CA HIS A 98 -17.68 14.40 1.59
C HIS A 98 -16.22 14.05 1.18
N ALA A 99 -15.24 14.82 1.68
CA ALA A 99 -13.83 14.50 1.45
C ALA A 99 -13.45 13.15 2.10
N ASP A 100 -12.67 12.34 1.36
CA ASP A 100 -12.14 11.04 1.81
C ASP A 100 -13.16 10.09 2.44
N THR A 101 -14.42 10.13 1.99
CA THR A 101 -15.49 9.27 2.51
C THR A 101 -15.56 7.89 1.85
N TYR A 102 -16.19 6.94 2.56
CA TYR A 102 -16.46 5.59 2.06
C TYR A 102 -17.30 5.58 0.76
N GLU A 103 -18.11 6.61 0.53
CA GLU A 103 -19.02 6.71 -0.62
C GLU A 103 -18.28 6.73 -1.96
N LEU A 104 -17.15 7.44 -2.03
CA LEU A 104 -16.29 7.46 -3.22
C LEU A 104 -15.89 6.04 -3.63
N PHE A 105 -15.32 5.30 -2.68
CA PHE A 105 -14.85 3.93 -2.93
C PHE A 105 -16.02 2.98 -3.20
N LEU A 106 -17.16 3.19 -2.54
CA LEU A 106 -18.36 2.36 -2.73
C LEU A 106 -18.89 2.51 -4.15
N VAL A 107 -19.11 3.74 -4.60
CA VAL A 107 -19.60 4.05 -5.94
C VAL A 107 -18.62 3.54 -7.00
N TRP A 108 -17.31 3.69 -6.77
CA TRP A 108 -16.27 3.18 -7.66
C TRP A 108 -16.22 1.64 -7.70
N SER A 109 -16.50 0.96 -6.58
CA SER A 109 -16.46 -0.50 -6.51
C SER A 109 -17.52 -1.16 -7.39
N ILE A 110 -18.69 -0.52 -7.60
CA ILE A 110 -19.81 -1.08 -8.37
C ILE A 110 -19.40 -1.40 -9.81
N PRO A 111 -18.93 -0.45 -10.64
CA PRO A 111 -18.49 -0.79 -11.98
C PRO A 111 -17.25 -1.68 -12.00
N ALA A 112 -16.34 -1.58 -11.03
CA ALA A 112 -15.21 -2.49 -10.94
C ALA A 112 -15.67 -3.95 -10.78
N LEU A 113 -16.67 -4.20 -9.92
CA LEU A 113 -17.32 -5.50 -9.73
C LEU A 113 -18.05 -5.96 -10.98
N LEU A 114 -18.87 -5.09 -11.60
CA LEU A 114 -19.58 -5.42 -12.84
C LEU A 114 -18.59 -5.81 -13.94
N LEU A 115 -17.54 -5.03 -14.14
CA LEU A 115 -16.47 -5.35 -15.08
C LEU A 115 -15.75 -6.63 -14.68
N ALA A 116 -15.51 -6.89 -13.40
CA ALA A 116 -14.92 -8.16 -12.93
C ALA A 116 -15.79 -9.37 -13.32
N PHE A 117 -17.11 -9.29 -13.16
CA PHE A 117 -18.03 -10.38 -13.53
C PHE A 117 -18.17 -10.55 -15.05
N ILE A 118 -18.33 -9.43 -15.78
CA ILE A 118 -18.49 -9.42 -17.24
C ILE A 118 -17.22 -9.97 -17.91
N THR A 119 -16.06 -9.47 -17.48
CA THR A 119 -14.78 -9.76 -18.14
C THR A 119 -14.12 -11.00 -17.54
N ARG A 120 -14.32 -11.31 -16.26
CA ARG A 120 -13.53 -12.30 -15.52
C ARG A 120 -12.02 -12.00 -15.52
N PHE A 121 -11.66 -10.73 -15.64
CA PHE A 121 -10.27 -10.29 -15.68
C PHE A 121 -9.75 -9.98 -14.26
N ASN A 122 -8.63 -10.61 -13.88
CA ASN A 122 -8.07 -10.52 -12.51
C ASN A 122 -7.86 -9.08 -12.00
N PRO A 123 -7.35 -8.12 -12.79
CA PRO A 123 -7.24 -6.74 -12.34
C PRO A 123 -8.54 -6.09 -11.86
N PHE A 124 -9.70 -6.41 -12.45
CA PHE A 124 -10.97 -5.89 -11.94
C PHE A 124 -11.39 -6.54 -10.64
N TYR A 125 -11.15 -7.85 -10.46
CA TYR A 125 -11.35 -8.51 -9.17
C TYR A 125 -10.49 -7.90 -8.06
N ILE A 126 -9.22 -7.63 -8.36
CA ILE A 126 -8.28 -7.02 -7.41
C ILE A 126 -8.69 -5.57 -7.11
N LEU A 127 -9.00 -4.77 -8.15
CA LEU A 127 -9.46 -3.40 -7.99
C LEU A 127 -10.75 -3.35 -7.14
N ALA A 128 -11.74 -4.17 -7.46
CA ALA A 128 -12.97 -4.27 -6.70
C ALA A 128 -12.73 -4.69 -5.24
N TYR A 129 -11.86 -5.68 -5.01
CA TYR A 129 -11.48 -6.10 -3.66
C TYR A 129 -10.87 -4.94 -2.86
N ILE A 130 -9.91 -4.21 -3.44
CA ILE A 130 -9.28 -3.05 -2.80
C ILE A 130 -10.32 -1.98 -2.49
N LEU A 131 -11.17 -1.62 -3.46
CA LEU A 131 -12.20 -0.59 -3.30
C LEU A 131 -13.21 -0.97 -2.21
N VAL A 132 -13.71 -2.21 -2.18
CA VAL A 132 -14.64 -2.68 -1.14
C VAL A 132 -14.00 -2.64 0.26
N HIS A 133 -12.73 -3.03 0.38
CA HIS A 133 -12.04 -2.95 1.67
C HIS A 133 -11.78 -1.50 2.10
N LEU A 134 -11.44 -0.61 1.16
CA LEU A 134 -11.32 0.83 1.43
C LEU A 134 -12.68 1.43 1.83
N THR A 135 -13.77 1.04 1.18
CA THR A 135 -15.13 1.42 1.59
C THR A 135 -15.42 1.01 3.03
N LEU A 136 -15.20 -0.27 3.36
CA LEU A 136 -15.47 -0.76 4.72
C LEU A 136 -14.57 -0.06 5.74
N TRP A 137 -13.28 0.11 5.41
CA TRP A 137 -12.34 0.79 6.28
C TRP A 137 -12.76 2.23 6.54
N GLN A 138 -13.02 3.02 5.50
CA GLN A 138 -13.43 4.42 5.65
C GLN A 138 -14.83 4.59 6.26
N TYR A 139 -15.70 3.57 6.19
CA TYR A 139 -17.01 3.61 6.83
C TYR A 139 -16.89 3.51 8.36
N PHE A 140 -16.01 2.63 8.85
CA PHE A 140 -15.79 2.44 10.28
C PHE A 140 -14.72 3.38 10.86
N PHE A 141 -13.67 3.68 10.08
CA PHE A 141 -12.52 4.49 10.47
C PHE A 141 -12.31 5.64 9.47
N PRO A 142 -13.26 6.60 9.38
CA PRO A 142 -13.15 7.73 8.48
C PRO A 142 -11.94 8.59 8.83
N SER A 143 -11.21 9.07 7.81
CA SER A 143 -10.05 9.92 8.01
C SER A 143 -10.39 11.37 8.40
N ALA A 144 -11.58 11.85 8.05
CA ALA A 144 -11.99 13.24 8.30
C ALA A 144 -12.41 13.53 9.74
N TYR A 145 -12.73 12.50 10.53
CA TYR A 145 -13.21 12.66 11.91
C TYR A 145 -13.02 11.38 12.72
N SER A 146 -12.94 11.51 14.04
CA SER A 146 -12.89 10.34 14.93
C SER A 146 -14.29 9.79 15.20
N ILE A 147 -14.46 8.49 14.97
CA ILE A 147 -15.54 7.71 15.54
C ILE A 147 -14.95 6.93 16.71
N VAL A 148 -15.58 7.02 17.88
CA VAL A 148 -15.26 6.10 18.98
C VAL A 148 -16.18 4.90 18.91
N HIS A 149 -15.52 3.75 18.97
CA HIS A 149 -16.12 2.43 18.97
C HIS A 149 -15.86 1.82 20.33
N SER A 150 -16.86 1.15 20.86
CA SER A 150 -16.70 0.24 21.99
C SER A 150 -15.87 -0.99 21.60
N ASP A 151 -15.26 -1.66 22.58
CA ASP A 151 -14.52 -2.92 22.37
C ASP A 151 -15.34 -3.96 21.59
N GLN A 152 -16.64 -4.04 21.87
CA GLN A 152 -17.56 -4.96 21.19
C GLN A 152 -17.75 -4.57 19.72
N GLU A 153 -17.87 -3.28 19.39
CA GLU A 153 -18.01 -2.81 18.02
C GLU A 153 -16.75 -3.08 17.21
N ILE A 154 -15.55 -2.78 17.75
CA ILE A 154 -14.30 -3.05 17.04
C ILE A 154 -14.09 -4.56 16.84
N LEU A 155 -14.45 -5.38 17.84
CA LEU A 155 -14.46 -6.84 17.71
C LEU A 155 -15.36 -7.30 16.56
N LEU A 156 -16.60 -6.78 16.48
CA LEU A 156 -17.55 -7.10 15.40
C LEU A 156 -17.03 -6.64 14.03
N ILE A 157 -16.41 -5.47 13.96
CA ILE A 157 -15.79 -4.94 12.74
C ILE A 157 -14.65 -5.87 12.29
N GLY A 158 -13.74 -6.27 13.19
CA GLY A 158 -12.67 -7.20 12.83
C GLY A 158 -13.21 -8.56 12.39
N TRP A 159 -14.27 -9.07 13.03
CA TRP A 159 -14.94 -10.30 12.60
C TRP A 159 -15.58 -10.16 11.23
N LEU A 160 -16.15 -9.00 10.89
CA LEU A 160 -16.68 -8.72 9.56
C LEU A 160 -15.56 -8.81 8.50
N PHE A 161 -14.40 -8.20 8.73
CA PHE A 161 -13.25 -8.29 7.82
C PHE A 161 -12.74 -9.73 7.68
N ALA A 162 -12.64 -10.47 8.79
CA ALA A 162 -12.26 -11.88 8.74
C ALA A 162 -13.29 -12.72 7.95
N LEU A 163 -14.58 -12.54 8.23
CA LEU A 163 -15.66 -13.31 7.63
C LEU A 163 -15.79 -13.06 6.12
N ILE A 164 -15.74 -11.81 5.67
CA ILE A 164 -15.78 -11.45 4.24
C ILE A 164 -14.64 -12.15 3.49
N ASN A 165 -13.44 -12.15 4.07
CA ASN A 165 -12.28 -12.78 3.47
C ASN A 165 -12.37 -14.31 3.49
N LEU A 166 -12.89 -14.91 4.55
CA LEU A 166 -13.14 -16.35 4.62
C LEU A 166 -14.19 -16.79 3.59
N ILE A 167 -15.29 -16.04 3.45
CA ILE A 167 -16.34 -16.32 2.46
C ILE A 167 -15.76 -16.21 1.05
N LEU A 168 -15.00 -15.16 0.77
CA LEU A 168 -14.39 -14.96 -0.54
C LEU A 168 -13.42 -16.09 -0.89
N PHE A 169 -12.57 -16.49 0.07
CA PHE A 169 -11.70 -17.65 -0.05
C PHE A 169 -12.53 -18.93 -0.34
N ALA A 170 -13.57 -19.19 0.46
CA ALA A 170 -14.42 -20.36 0.31
C ALA A 170 -15.16 -20.41 -1.03
N LEU A 171 -15.65 -19.27 -1.54
CA LEU A 171 -16.31 -19.18 -2.84
C LEU A 171 -15.34 -19.50 -4.00
N ILE A 172 -14.09 -19.06 -3.91
CA ILE A 172 -13.06 -19.37 -4.90
C ILE A 172 -12.63 -20.84 -4.78
N GLU A 173 -12.49 -21.35 -3.56
CA GLU A 173 -12.15 -22.75 -3.28
C GLU A 173 -13.25 -23.73 -3.71
N ALA A 174 -14.51 -23.29 -3.66
CA ALA A 174 -15.68 -23.97 -4.18
C ALA A 174 -15.88 -23.76 -5.70
N LYS A 175 -14.94 -23.09 -6.39
CA LYS A 175 -14.97 -22.78 -7.83
C LYS A 175 -16.19 -21.95 -8.29
N ARG A 176 -16.86 -21.23 -7.38
CA ARG A 176 -17.95 -20.30 -7.71
C ARG A 176 -17.44 -18.98 -8.26
N LEU A 177 -16.23 -18.57 -7.85
CA LEU A 177 -15.50 -17.42 -8.37
C LEU A 177 -14.17 -17.87 -8.99
N THR A 178 -13.78 -17.28 -10.11
CA THR A 178 -12.56 -17.64 -10.84
C THR A 178 -11.53 -16.53 -10.74
N SER A 179 -10.76 -16.48 -9.65
CA SER A 179 -9.63 -15.57 -9.50
C SER A 179 -8.53 -16.20 -8.64
N ALA A 180 -7.45 -16.63 -9.29
CA ALA A 180 -6.27 -17.17 -8.60
C ALA A 180 -5.63 -16.18 -7.61
N PRO A 181 -5.34 -14.91 -7.97
CA PRO A 181 -4.71 -13.98 -7.03
C PRO A 181 -5.59 -13.69 -5.81
N LEU A 182 -6.91 -13.61 -6.01
CA LEU A 182 -7.85 -13.29 -4.95
C LEU A 182 -7.97 -14.42 -3.91
N LYS A 183 -7.75 -15.68 -4.30
CA LYS A 183 -7.67 -16.82 -3.35
C LYS A 183 -6.57 -16.58 -2.32
N TYR A 184 -5.38 -16.19 -2.76
CA TYR A 184 -4.24 -15.96 -1.87
C TYR A 184 -4.43 -14.69 -1.02
N ILE A 185 -4.90 -13.60 -1.64
CA ILE A 185 -5.12 -12.33 -0.95
C ILE A 185 -6.16 -12.49 0.16
N SER A 186 -7.30 -13.12 -0.12
CA SER A 186 -8.36 -13.33 0.88
C SER A 186 -7.94 -14.24 2.01
N PHE A 187 -7.18 -15.32 1.73
CA PHE A 187 -6.64 -16.19 2.77
C PHE A 187 -5.66 -15.46 3.69
N ILE A 188 -4.76 -14.64 3.13
CA ILE A 188 -3.80 -13.85 3.91
C ILE A 188 -4.54 -12.79 4.74
N ALA A 189 -5.47 -12.06 4.13
CA ALA A 189 -6.25 -11.03 4.82
C ALA A 189 -7.10 -11.61 5.96
N PHE A 190 -7.71 -12.79 5.78
CA PHE A 190 -8.42 -13.50 6.85
C PHE A 190 -7.53 -13.73 8.09
N HIS A 191 -6.32 -14.25 7.89
CA HIS A 191 -5.39 -14.48 9.00
C HIS A 191 -4.86 -13.18 9.60
N ILE A 192 -4.63 -12.13 8.81
CA ILE A 192 -4.25 -10.81 9.33
C ILE A 192 -5.37 -10.23 10.20
N SER A 193 -6.63 -10.31 9.76
CA SER A 193 -7.78 -9.84 10.55
C SER A 193 -7.90 -10.57 11.88
N LEU A 194 -7.75 -11.91 11.88
CA LEU A 194 -7.72 -12.68 13.12
C LEU A 194 -6.53 -12.33 14.01
N LEU A 195 -5.35 -12.10 13.43
CA LEU A 195 -4.15 -11.73 14.16
C LEU A 195 -4.33 -10.39 14.89
N VAL A 196 -4.83 -9.37 14.18
CA VAL A 196 -5.11 -8.06 14.77
C VAL A 196 -6.07 -8.20 15.95
N LEU A 197 -7.16 -8.94 15.79
CA LEU A 197 -8.14 -9.19 16.86
C LEU A 197 -7.56 -9.90 18.09
N THR A 198 -6.39 -10.53 17.99
CA THR A 198 -5.78 -11.20 19.14
C THR A 198 -5.05 -10.24 20.08
N SER A 199 -4.81 -8.99 19.70
CA SER A 199 -4.06 -8.03 20.50
C SER A 199 -4.79 -7.69 21.81
N SER A 200 -4.20 -8.03 22.96
CA SER A 200 -4.75 -7.70 24.27
C SER A 200 -4.57 -6.22 24.60
N ASP A 201 -3.49 -5.59 24.09
CA ASP A 201 -3.25 -4.15 24.18
C ASP A 201 -4.36 -3.32 23.52
N LEU A 202 -4.89 -3.80 22.38
CA LEU A 202 -5.97 -3.14 21.64
C LEU A 202 -7.36 -3.59 22.11
N TYR A 203 -7.48 -4.78 22.69
CA TYR A 203 -8.76 -5.43 23.04
C TYR A 203 -8.69 -6.06 24.43
N GLU A 204 -8.78 -5.24 25.47
CA GLU A 204 -8.61 -5.65 26.87
C GLU A 204 -9.51 -6.85 27.25
N HIS A 205 -10.79 -6.79 26.89
CA HIS A 205 -11.78 -7.81 27.26
C HIS A 205 -11.76 -9.07 26.37
N TYR A 206 -11.41 -8.93 25.09
CA TYR A 206 -11.64 -9.97 24.08
C TYR A 206 -10.37 -10.49 23.40
N GLY A 207 -9.26 -9.75 23.42
CA GLY A 207 -8.02 -10.09 22.72
C GLY A 207 -7.48 -11.45 23.16
N ALA A 208 -7.53 -11.73 24.46
CA ALA A 208 -7.15 -13.02 25.04
C ALA A 208 -7.95 -14.20 24.45
N TRP A 209 -9.27 -14.04 24.31
CA TRP A 209 -10.15 -15.08 23.75
C TRP A 209 -9.95 -15.26 22.24
N MET A 210 -9.63 -14.19 21.53
CA MET A 210 -9.37 -14.23 20.09
C MET A 210 -8.12 -15.03 19.73
N ASN A 211 -7.20 -15.27 20.68
CA ASN A 211 -6.13 -16.27 20.52
C ASN A 211 -6.67 -17.66 20.21
N VAL A 212 -7.77 -18.08 20.86
CA VAL A 212 -8.39 -19.39 20.65
C VAL A 212 -8.94 -19.49 19.23
N ALA A 213 -9.65 -18.46 18.77
CA ALA A 213 -10.20 -18.41 17.41
C ALA A 213 -9.09 -18.43 16.34
N SER A 214 -8.03 -17.65 16.53
CA SER A 214 -6.86 -17.62 15.63
C SER A 214 -6.13 -18.97 15.60
N ALA A 215 -5.85 -19.55 16.77
CA ALA A 215 -5.20 -20.85 16.88
C ALA A 215 -6.05 -21.97 16.27
N ALA A 216 -7.38 -21.95 16.49
CA ALA A 216 -8.31 -22.91 15.88
C ALA A 216 -8.33 -22.79 14.36
N ALA A 217 -8.35 -21.57 13.80
CA ALA A 217 -8.29 -21.34 12.36
C ALA A 217 -6.97 -21.86 11.75
N ILE A 218 -5.83 -21.61 12.41
CA ILE A 218 -4.52 -22.13 11.99
C ILE A 218 -4.50 -23.66 12.07
N ALA A 219 -4.98 -24.26 13.16
CA ALA A 219 -5.02 -25.71 13.34
C ALA A 219 -5.91 -26.38 12.29
N PHE A 220 -7.10 -25.81 12.03
CA PHE A 220 -7.98 -26.25 10.96
C PHE A 220 -7.32 -26.13 9.59
N GLY A 221 -6.62 -25.03 9.31
CA GLY A 221 -5.86 -24.85 8.08
C GLY A 221 -4.80 -25.93 7.88
N PHE A 222 -4.05 -26.29 8.93
CA PHE A 222 -3.08 -27.40 8.86
C PHE A 222 -3.77 -28.72 8.55
N TYR A 223 -4.87 -29.04 9.24
CA TYR A 223 -5.64 -30.26 8.97
C TYR A 223 -6.19 -30.28 7.53
N TYR A 224 -6.90 -29.23 7.12
CA TYR A 224 -7.58 -29.16 5.84
C TYR A 224 -6.59 -29.19 4.67
N PHE A 225 -5.50 -28.40 4.72
CA PHE A 225 -4.55 -28.36 3.61
C PHE A 225 -3.56 -29.53 3.61
N ALA A 226 -3.25 -30.14 4.76
CA ALA A 226 -2.37 -31.31 4.80
C ALA A 226 -3.10 -32.63 4.53
N GLN A 227 -4.31 -32.81 5.06
CA GLN A 227 -5.03 -34.08 5.02
C GLN A 227 -6.14 -34.13 3.96
N VAL A 228 -6.90 -33.04 3.78
CA VAL A 228 -8.08 -33.03 2.89
C VAL A 228 -7.72 -32.61 1.47
N ARG A 229 -7.11 -31.43 1.30
CA ARG A 229 -6.79 -30.86 -0.02
C ARG A 229 -5.39 -31.22 -0.53
N GLN A 230 -4.46 -31.53 0.39
CA GLN A 230 -3.03 -31.76 0.07
C GLN A 230 -2.43 -30.60 -0.77
N ASP A 231 -2.87 -29.37 -0.50
CA ASP A 231 -2.41 -28.16 -1.20
C ASP A 231 -1.19 -27.58 -0.47
N LYS A 232 0.01 -27.88 -1.00
CA LYS A 232 1.29 -27.42 -0.45
C LYS A 232 1.39 -25.90 -0.36
N MET A 233 0.81 -25.19 -1.32
CA MET A 233 0.89 -23.73 -1.40
C MET A 233 0.06 -23.11 -0.26
N MET A 234 -1.18 -23.55 -0.08
CA MET A 234 -2.02 -23.11 1.03
C MET A 234 -1.46 -23.52 2.39
N LEU A 235 -0.94 -24.75 2.50
CA LEU A 235 -0.30 -25.24 3.72
C LEU A 235 0.90 -24.37 4.12
N THR A 236 1.67 -23.89 3.13
CA THR A 236 2.79 -22.97 3.36
C THR A 236 2.32 -21.60 3.86
N LEU A 237 1.25 -21.04 3.28
CA LEU A 237 0.68 -19.77 3.78
C LEU A 237 0.12 -19.91 5.20
N ASN A 238 -0.50 -21.04 5.52
CA ASN A 238 -1.00 -21.31 6.86
C ASN A 238 0.14 -21.41 7.89
N ALA A 239 1.28 -22.00 7.52
CA ALA A 239 2.47 -22.01 8.36
C ALA A 239 3.08 -20.61 8.55
N LEU A 240 2.98 -19.75 7.53
CA LEU A 240 3.38 -18.35 7.65
C LEU A 240 2.46 -17.58 8.60
N ALA A 241 1.14 -17.82 8.53
CA ALA A 241 0.18 -17.26 9.48
C ALA A 241 0.44 -17.72 10.92
N ALA A 242 0.75 -19.01 11.13
CA ALA A 242 1.14 -19.54 12.44
C ALA A 242 2.41 -18.86 12.98
N SER A 243 3.37 -18.61 12.11
CA SER A 243 4.61 -17.93 12.48
C SER A 243 4.36 -16.46 12.81
N ALA A 244 3.57 -15.74 12.00
CA ALA A 244 3.18 -14.37 12.28
C ALA A 244 2.44 -14.25 13.62
N PHE A 245 1.53 -15.17 13.93
CA PHE A 245 0.84 -15.25 15.21
C PHE A 245 1.82 -15.42 16.38
N ALA A 246 2.71 -16.41 16.31
CA ALA A 246 3.65 -16.68 17.39
C ALA A 246 4.60 -15.49 17.66
N VAL A 247 4.95 -14.75 16.60
CA VAL A 247 5.84 -13.59 16.66
C VAL A 247 5.13 -12.39 17.25
N PHE A 248 3.92 -12.10 16.78
CA PHE A 248 3.10 -11.03 17.35
C PHE A 248 2.90 -11.23 18.85
N LYS A 249 2.57 -12.47 19.27
CA LYS A 249 2.43 -12.83 20.68
C LYS A 249 3.73 -12.69 21.47
N TYR A 250 4.88 -12.97 20.86
CA TYR A 250 6.16 -12.72 21.51
C TYR A 250 6.35 -11.23 21.83
N PHE A 251 6.03 -10.32 20.90
CA PHE A 251 6.15 -8.88 21.12
C PHE A 251 5.16 -8.35 22.16
N GLU A 252 3.90 -8.77 22.10
CA GLU A 252 2.86 -8.40 23.07
C GLU A 252 3.20 -8.89 24.49
N LEU A 253 3.68 -10.13 24.63
CA LEU A 253 4.12 -10.61 25.94
C LEU A 253 5.39 -9.90 26.42
N MET A 254 6.26 -9.49 25.51
CA MET A 254 7.47 -8.74 25.85
C MET A 254 7.13 -7.35 26.41
N SER A 255 6.16 -6.63 25.85
CA SER A 255 5.80 -5.28 26.33
C SER A 255 5.29 -5.31 27.78
N GLU A 256 4.58 -6.37 28.18
CA GLU A 256 4.02 -6.49 29.52
C GLU A 256 4.91 -7.25 30.52
N HIS A 257 5.66 -8.26 30.06
CA HIS A 257 6.33 -9.24 30.94
C HIS A 257 7.86 -9.29 30.74
N TYR A 258 8.48 -8.23 30.24
CA TYR A 258 9.93 -8.19 30.04
C TYR A 258 10.68 -8.48 31.35
N SER A 259 11.58 -9.45 31.31
CA SER A 259 12.44 -9.85 32.43
C SER A 259 13.62 -10.67 31.90
N THR A 260 14.64 -10.86 32.73
CA THR A 260 15.78 -11.73 32.38
C THR A 260 15.31 -13.14 31.99
N LEU A 261 14.36 -13.71 32.75
CA LEU A 261 13.78 -15.02 32.44
C LEU A 261 12.99 -15.00 31.13
N PHE A 262 12.20 -13.95 30.87
CA PHE A 262 11.46 -13.81 29.62
C PHE A 262 12.39 -13.86 28.40
N PHE A 263 13.50 -13.12 28.41
CA PHE A 263 14.44 -13.12 27.30
C PHE A 263 15.21 -14.45 27.16
N ILE A 264 15.49 -15.16 28.25
CA ILE A 264 16.03 -16.53 28.19
C ILE A 264 15.02 -17.48 27.50
N PHE A 265 13.75 -17.41 27.89
CA PHE A 265 12.69 -18.17 27.21
C PHE A 265 12.50 -17.74 25.76
N GLY A 266 12.71 -16.47 25.43
CA GLY A 266 12.74 -15.96 24.06
C GLY A 266 13.81 -16.64 23.19
N LEU A 267 15.03 -16.79 23.70
CA LEU A 267 16.09 -17.54 23.01
C LEU A 267 15.74 -19.01 22.81
N LEU A 268 15.14 -19.67 23.83
CA LEU A 268 14.66 -21.05 23.72
C LEU A 268 13.52 -21.18 22.71
N PHE A 269 12.61 -20.21 22.69
CA PHE A 269 11.50 -20.15 21.75
C PHE A 269 11.99 -20.03 20.31
N VAL A 270 13.02 -19.24 20.04
CA VAL A 270 13.66 -19.17 18.71
C VAL A 270 14.22 -20.53 18.29
N ALA A 271 14.90 -21.24 19.19
CA ALA A 271 15.40 -22.58 18.89
C ALA A 271 14.27 -23.57 18.55
N LEU A 272 13.16 -23.51 19.28
CA LEU A 272 11.95 -24.31 19.02
C LEU A 272 11.32 -23.96 17.67
N LEU A 273 11.12 -22.67 17.40
CA LEU A 273 10.50 -22.15 16.18
C LEU A 273 11.31 -22.54 14.92
N LEU A 274 12.63 -22.39 14.97
CA LEU A 274 13.51 -22.79 13.86
C LEU A 274 13.53 -24.31 13.66
N THR A 275 13.52 -25.08 14.75
CA THR A 275 13.45 -26.54 14.70
C THR A 275 12.13 -26.99 14.06
N ALA A 276 11.00 -26.42 14.50
CA ALA A 276 9.70 -26.67 13.91
C ALA A 276 9.65 -26.33 12.42
N ASN A 277 10.22 -25.19 12.01
CA ASN A 277 10.31 -24.77 10.62
C ASN A 277 11.09 -25.78 9.75
N VAL A 278 12.22 -26.32 10.26
CA VAL A 278 12.99 -27.37 9.56
C VAL A 278 12.19 -28.66 9.40
N PHE A 279 11.49 -29.11 10.46
CA PHE A 279 10.64 -30.30 10.38
C PHE A 279 9.48 -30.11 9.41
N PHE A 280 8.83 -28.95 9.45
CA PHE A 280 7.75 -28.60 8.54
C PHE A 280 8.21 -28.58 7.07
N PHE A 281 9.37 -27.99 6.78
CA PHE A 281 9.93 -27.98 5.42
C PHE A 281 10.26 -29.40 4.93
N ARG A 282 10.77 -30.27 5.80
CA ARG A 282 10.98 -31.70 5.49
C ARG A 282 9.65 -32.40 5.20
N TYR A 283 8.61 -32.11 5.97
CA TYR A 283 7.27 -32.65 5.77
C TYR A 283 6.66 -32.22 4.41
N LEU A 284 6.75 -30.92 4.08
CA LEU A 284 6.32 -30.39 2.77
C LEU A 284 7.01 -31.11 1.60
N ASN A 285 8.32 -31.34 1.70
CA ASN A 285 9.08 -32.04 0.67
C ASN A 285 8.70 -33.52 0.54
N LYS A 286 8.31 -34.18 1.65
CA LYS A 286 7.80 -35.57 1.62
C LYS A 286 6.43 -35.65 0.94
N LEU A 287 5.54 -34.72 1.24
CA LEU A 287 4.21 -34.63 0.60
C LEU A 287 4.31 -34.57 -0.93
N GLY A 288 5.37 -33.94 -1.46
CA GLY A 288 5.60 -33.87 -2.90
C GLY A 288 6.02 -35.17 -3.59
N LYS A 289 6.74 -36.06 -2.89
CA LYS A 289 7.21 -37.32 -3.49
C LYS A 289 6.13 -38.40 -3.59
N HIS A 290 5.09 -38.33 -2.76
CA HIS A 290 3.96 -39.27 -2.82
C HIS A 290 3.01 -39.00 -4.01
N GLN A 291 2.94 -37.75 -4.47
CA GLN A 291 2.11 -37.35 -5.60
C GLN A 291 2.73 -37.75 -6.95
N SER A 292 4.06 -37.74 -7.07
CA SER A 292 4.76 -38.17 -8.29
C SER A 292 4.73 -39.69 -8.50
N SER A 293 4.69 -40.48 -7.43
CA SER A 293 4.70 -41.96 -7.50
C SER A 293 3.33 -42.61 -7.76
N SER A 294 2.23 -41.87 -7.56
CA SER A 294 0.86 -42.38 -7.78
C SER A 294 0.27 -42.02 -9.14
N ASN A 295 0.83 -41.02 -9.84
CA ASN A 295 0.26 -40.47 -11.08
C ASN A 295 1.07 -40.77 -12.36
N GLU A 296 2.06 -41.66 -12.33
CA GLU A 296 2.90 -42.04 -13.48
C GLU A 296 2.16 -42.76 -14.64
N ARG A 297 0.82 -42.89 -14.59
CA ARG A 297 0.05 -43.51 -15.68
C ARG A 297 -1.04 -42.65 -16.34
N ALA A 298 -1.23 -41.37 -15.99
CA ALA A 298 -2.37 -40.63 -16.54
C ALA A 298 -2.15 -39.23 -17.14
N ASP A 299 -1.16 -38.42 -16.74
CA ASP A 299 -1.09 -37.02 -17.25
C ASP A 299 0.33 -36.53 -17.53
N GLN A 300 0.77 -36.69 -18.79
CA GLN A 300 2.09 -36.23 -19.26
C GLN A 300 2.10 -34.81 -19.87
N ALA A 301 1.07 -33.96 -19.65
CA ALA A 301 0.96 -32.73 -20.44
C ALA A 301 0.69 -31.39 -19.71
N SER A 302 0.51 -31.28 -18.39
CA SER A 302 -0.05 -30.01 -17.84
C SER A 302 0.53 -29.35 -16.57
N HIS A 303 1.39 -29.94 -15.72
CA HIS A 303 1.73 -29.27 -14.43
C HIS A 303 3.20 -29.18 -13.96
N PRO A 304 4.24 -28.90 -14.79
CA PRO A 304 5.57 -28.55 -14.26
C PRO A 304 5.61 -27.21 -13.50
N SER A 305 4.70 -26.28 -13.84
CA SER A 305 4.75 -24.89 -13.34
C SER A 305 4.19 -24.69 -11.94
N GLU A 306 3.19 -25.48 -11.53
CA GLU A 306 2.56 -25.43 -10.20
C GLU A 306 3.49 -25.98 -9.12
N GLU A 307 4.18 -27.08 -9.40
CA GLU A 307 5.15 -27.68 -8.47
C GLU A 307 6.36 -26.77 -8.24
N HIS A 308 6.85 -26.11 -9.29
CA HIS A 308 7.90 -25.11 -9.17
C HIS A 308 7.47 -23.90 -8.33
N LYS A 309 6.23 -23.42 -8.47
CA LYS A 309 5.69 -22.31 -7.67
C LYS A 309 5.53 -22.70 -6.20
N SER A 310 4.98 -23.88 -5.91
CA SER A 310 4.80 -24.35 -4.54
C SER A 310 6.13 -24.53 -3.81
N THR A 311 7.14 -25.10 -4.47
CA THR A 311 8.48 -25.25 -3.89
C THR A 311 9.18 -23.90 -3.68
N LEU A 312 8.96 -22.94 -4.58
CA LEU A 312 9.44 -21.57 -4.42
C LEU A 312 8.81 -20.90 -3.19
N VAL A 313 7.49 -20.99 -3.03
CA VAL A 313 6.81 -20.36 -1.88
C VAL A 313 7.16 -21.06 -0.57
N GLY A 314 7.31 -22.38 -0.56
CA GLY A 314 7.85 -23.12 0.59
C GLY A 314 9.22 -22.59 1.04
N LYS A 315 10.11 -22.29 0.08
CA LYS A 315 11.41 -21.66 0.38
C LYS A 315 11.27 -20.24 0.91
N ILE A 316 10.39 -19.43 0.33
CA ILE A 316 10.13 -18.05 0.78
C ILE A 316 9.62 -18.05 2.22
N ALA A 317 8.61 -18.86 2.53
CA ALA A 317 8.07 -18.97 3.89
C ALA A 317 9.14 -19.46 4.88
N PHE A 318 9.91 -20.49 4.51
CA PHE A 318 11.03 -20.96 5.33
C PHE A 318 12.02 -19.82 5.64
N THR A 319 12.36 -19.01 4.63
CA THR A 319 13.20 -17.84 4.78
C THR A 319 12.58 -16.80 5.71
N ILE A 320 11.31 -16.44 5.53
CA ILE A 320 10.63 -15.44 6.37
C ILE A 320 10.63 -15.88 7.83
N VAL A 321 10.21 -17.12 8.12
CA VAL A 321 10.20 -17.66 9.49
C VAL A 321 11.60 -17.65 10.10
N THR A 322 12.63 -17.94 9.29
CA THR A 322 14.02 -17.87 9.75
C THR A 322 14.45 -16.44 10.07
N VAL A 323 14.13 -15.47 9.20
CA VAL A 323 14.42 -14.04 9.42
C VAL A 323 13.71 -13.55 10.68
N ILE A 324 12.46 -13.95 10.91
CA ILE A 324 11.75 -13.55 12.10
C ILE A 324 12.34 -14.20 13.36
N GLY A 325 12.69 -15.50 13.31
CA GLY A 325 13.37 -16.17 14.42
C GLY A 325 14.69 -15.48 14.78
N VAL A 326 15.43 -14.98 13.79
CA VAL A 326 16.60 -14.13 14.02
C VAL A 326 16.22 -12.84 14.73
N LEU A 327 15.19 -12.12 14.27
CA LEU A 327 14.78 -10.84 14.90
C LEU A 327 14.43 -11.03 16.37
N ILE A 328 13.61 -12.05 16.69
CA ILE A 328 13.28 -12.41 18.08
C ILE A 328 14.55 -12.74 18.85
N GLY A 329 15.46 -13.54 18.27
CA GLY A 329 16.71 -13.92 18.92
C GLY A 329 17.63 -12.73 19.19
N SER A 330 17.72 -11.77 18.27
CA SER A 330 18.46 -10.52 18.43
C SER A 330 17.86 -9.65 19.52
N ILE A 331 16.54 -9.45 19.52
CA ILE A 331 15.84 -8.67 20.55
C ILE A 331 15.99 -9.34 21.91
N SER A 332 15.86 -10.67 21.97
CA SER A 332 16.06 -11.45 23.20
C SER A 332 17.48 -11.27 23.73
N LEU A 333 18.49 -11.36 22.88
CA LEU A 333 19.88 -11.17 23.27
C LEU A 333 20.14 -9.75 23.78
N VAL A 334 19.70 -8.73 23.03
CA VAL A 334 19.87 -7.32 23.41
C VAL A 334 19.14 -7.03 24.72
N GLY A 335 17.88 -7.44 24.85
CA GLY A 335 17.08 -7.28 26.07
C GLY A 335 17.69 -7.99 27.27
N LEU A 336 18.21 -9.21 27.08
CA LEU A 336 18.92 -9.95 28.12
C LEU A 336 20.15 -9.18 28.60
N VAL A 337 20.97 -8.68 27.67
CA VAL A 337 22.16 -7.89 28.02
C VAL A 337 21.76 -6.62 28.75
N LEU A 338 20.78 -5.87 28.26
CA LEU A 338 20.31 -4.63 28.90
C LEU A 338 19.85 -4.85 30.35
N LEU A 339 19.16 -5.96 30.62
CA LEU A 339 18.70 -6.27 31.99
C LEU A 339 19.77 -6.90 32.87
N ALA A 340 20.72 -7.65 32.30
CA ALA A 340 21.72 -8.40 33.06
C ALA A 340 23.05 -7.67 33.23
N ALA A 341 23.27 -6.55 32.53
CA ALA A 341 24.55 -5.86 32.47
C ALA A 341 25.04 -5.30 33.83
N GLY A 342 24.13 -4.99 34.75
CA GLY A 342 24.48 -4.42 36.05
C GLY A 342 25.22 -3.09 35.88
N GLU A 343 26.45 -3.01 36.41
CA GLU A 343 27.30 -1.80 36.31
C GLU A 343 28.16 -1.75 35.04
N ILE A 344 28.29 -2.85 34.29
CA ILE A 344 29.09 -2.88 33.06
C ILE A 344 28.28 -2.26 31.93
N PRO A 345 28.83 -1.34 31.12
CA PRO A 345 28.09 -0.75 30.01
C PRO A 345 27.60 -1.83 29.02
N PRO A 346 26.28 -1.92 28.74
CA PRO A 346 25.68 -3.02 27.99
C PRO A 346 26.20 -3.11 26.55
N GLU A 347 26.55 -1.99 25.93
CA GLU A 347 27.12 -1.91 24.59
C GLU A 347 28.44 -2.70 24.46
N ASN A 348 29.27 -2.70 25.51
CA ASN A 348 30.54 -3.43 25.52
C ASN A 348 30.31 -4.94 25.66
N ILE A 349 29.38 -5.34 26.54
CA ILE A 349 28.98 -6.75 26.69
C ILE A 349 28.42 -7.28 25.36
N LEU A 350 27.56 -6.49 24.72
CA LEU A 350 26.94 -6.84 23.45
C LEU A 350 27.98 -6.98 22.33
N PHE A 351 29.02 -6.15 22.32
CA PHE A 351 30.15 -6.28 21.39
C PHE A 351 30.89 -7.60 21.56
N VAL A 352 31.24 -7.93 22.81
CA VAL A 352 31.97 -9.16 23.13
C VAL A 352 31.14 -10.39 22.77
N LEU A 353 29.85 -10.41 23.14
CA LEU A 353 28.93 -11.49 22.77
C LEU A 353 28.76 -11.62 21.25
N SER A 354 28.70 -10.49 20.54
CA SER A 354 28.68 -10.49 19.07
C SER A 354 29.90 -11.20 18.50
N MET A 355 31.11 -10.88 18.98
CA MET A 355 32.34 -11.52 18.53
C MET A 355 32.37 -13.01 18.88
N LEU A 356 31.89 -13.39 20.07
CA LEU A 356 31.76 -14.79 20.50
C LEU A 356 30.77 -15.57 19.65
N PHE A 357 29.77 -14.92 19.05
CA PHE A 357 28.83 -15.57 18.14
C PHE A 357 29.40 -15.65 16.72
N ILE A 358 30.06 -14.60 16.24
CA ILE A 358 30.55 -14.52 14.87
C ILE A 358 31.81 -15.37 14.67
N ILE A 359 32.85 -15.19 15.49
CA ILE A 359 34.18 -15.76 15.24
C ILE A 359 34.14 -17.30 15.23
N PRO A 360 33.59 -17.98 16.26
CA PRO A 360 33.51 -19.45 16.26
C PRO A 360 32.66 -19.96 15.11
N THR A 361 31.56 -19.28 14.76
CA THR A 361 30.64 -19.71 13.70
C THR A 361 31.23 -19.54 12.29
N LEU A 362 32.16 -18.60 12.11
CA LEU A 362 32.95 -18.46 10.87
C LEU A 362 34.06 -19.51 10.74
N LEU A 363 34.52 -20.09 11.86
CA LEU A 363 35.56 -21.12 11.90
C LEU A 363 34.98 -22.55 11.88
N LEU A 364 33.85 -22.78 12.56
CA LEU A 364 33.18 -24.07 12.70
C LEU A 364 32.23 -24.32 11.52
N THR A 365 32.72 -24.97 10.47
CA THR A 365 31.93 -25.30 9.27
C THR A 365 31.00 -26.51 9.42
N ARG A 366 31.10 -27.25 10.53
CA ARG A 366 30.33 -28.49 10.79
C ARG A 366 28.93 -28.27 11.39
N LEU A 367 28.57 -27.03 11.73
CA LEU A 367 27.25 -26.71 12.28
C LEU A 367 26.15 -26.82 11.20
N ASN A 368 24.94 -27.16 11.62
CA ASN A 368 23.76 -27.12 10.75
C ASN A 368 23.58 -25.71 10.17
N THR A 369 23.32 -25.61 8.86
CA THR A 369 23.25 -24.32 8.15
C THR A 369 22.23 -23.35 8.74
N ALA A 370 21.08 -23.84 9.22
CA ALA A 370 20.05 -22.98 9.84
C ALA A 370 20.54 -22.39 11.16
N VAL A 371 21.08 -23.23 12.05
CA VAL A 371 21.64 -22.80 13.36
C VAL A 371 22.80 -21.84 13.14
N ARG A 372 23.71 -22.19 12.22
CA ARG A 372 24.85 -21.38 11.84
C ARG A 372 24.42 -20.00 11.34
N TYR A 373 23.36 -19.93 10.53
CA TYR A 373 22.81 -18.66 10.04
C TYR A 373 22.26 -17.85 11.19
N THR A 374 21.41 -18.44 12.03
CA THR A 374 20.76 -17.73 13.12
C THR A 374 21.75 -17.11 14.09
N VAL A 375 22.69 -17.90 14.62
CA VAL A 375 23.69 -17.42 15.59
C VAL A 375 24.53 -16.28 15.00
N LEU A 376 24.98 -16.43 13.76
CA LEU A 376 25.78 -15.43 13.06
C LEU A 376 24.98 -14.15 12.77
N THR A 377 23.70 -14.29 12.40
CA THR A 377 22.81 -13.15 12.13
C THR A 377 22.50 -12.38 13.41
N ILE A 378 22.23 -13.09 14.50
CA ILE A 378 22.08 -12.50 15.84
C ILE A 378 23.35 -11.77 16.25
N GLY A 379 24.51 -12.43 16.08
CA GLY A 379 25.81 -11.83 16.35
C GLY A 379 26.04 -10.57 15.52
N TYR A 380 25.71 -10.57 14.23
CA TYR A 380 25.88 -9.37 13.39
C TYR A 380 24.97 -8.22 13.78
N ILE A 381 23.70 -8.48 14.10
CA ILE A 381 22.77 -7.44 14.56
C ILE A 381 23.24 -6.86 15.90
N ALA A 382 23.59 -7.72 16.86
CA ALA A 382 24.10 -7.31 18.16
C ALA A 382 25.37 -6.46 18.03
N GLY A 383 26.31 -6.87 17.20
CA GLY A 383 27.54 -6.11 16.96
C GLY A 383 27.28 -4.79 16.26
N LEU A 384 26.33 -4.74 15.30
CA LEU A 384 25.94 -3.49 14.64
C LEU A 384 25.35 -2.48 15.63
N ILE A 385 24.41 -2.92 16.47
CA ILE A 385 23.79 -2.09 17.51
C ILE A 385 24.87 -1.58 18.49
N SER A 386 25.73 -2.48 18.95
CA SER A 386 26.84 -2.15 19.85
C SER A 386 27.78 -1.11 19.22
N THR A 387 28.20 -1.27 17.96
CA THR A 387 29.08 -0.31 17.29
C THR A 387 28.45 1.06 17.10
N ALA A 388 27.12 1.12 16.94
CA ALA A 388 26.39 2.38 16.89
C ALA A 388 26.35 3.08 18.26
N TRP A 389 26.21 2.32 19.35
CA TRP A 389 26.14 2.85 20.71
C TRP A 389 27.49 3.29 21.29
N ILE A 390 28.58 2.55 21.01
CA ILE A 390 29.93 2.91 21.48
C ILE A 390 30.46 4.18 20.77
N ASP A 391 29.85 4.55 19.64
CA ASP A 391 30.13 5.77 18.89
C ASP A 391 31.62 5.97 18.52
N THR A 392 32.31 4.87 18.22
CA THR A 392 33.75 4.88 17.89
C THR A 392 34.00 4.38 16.47
N SER A 393 34.54 5.24 15.61
CA SER A 393 34.81 4.94 14.20
C SER A 393 35.73 3.74 13.98
N ALA A 394 36.72 3.53 14.86
CA ALA A 394 37.61 2.37 14.80
C ALA A 394 36.87 1.03 14.93
N LEU A 395 35.85 0.97 15.80
CA LEU A 395 35.03 -0.24 15.96
C LEU A 395 34.12 -0.46 14.76
N SER A 396 33.55 0.60 14.20
CA SER A 396 32.77 0.51 12.95
C SER A 396 33.65 -0.01 11.80
N ILE A 397 34.87 0.51 11.61
CA ILE A 397 35.81 0.00 10.59
C ILE A 397 36.14 -1.48 10.82
N PHE A 398 36.41 -1.86 12.06
CA PHE A 398 36.65 -3.27 12.41
C PHE A 398 35.44 -4.14 12.08
N PHE A 399 34.23 -3.67 12.39
CA PHE A 399 33.01 -4.42 12.15
C PHE A 399 32.66 -4.54 10.66
N ILE A 400 32.96 -3.51 9.85
CA ILE A 400 32.94 -3.62 8.37
C ILE A 400 33.82 -4.79 7.90
N ALA A 401 35.05 -4.90 8.42
CA ALA A 401 35.94 -6.00 8.05
C ALA A 401 35.36 -7.37 8.43
N VAL A 402 34.74 -7.48 9.62
CA VAL A 402 34.05 -8.68 10.09
C VAL A 402 32.86 -9.05 9.17
N LEU A 403 32.06 -8.07 8.75
CA LEU A 403 30.95 -8.27 7.81
C LEU A 403 31.45 -8.70 6.42
N LEU A 404 32.55 -8.12 5.92
CA LEU A 404 33.16 -8.50 4.65
C LEU A 404 33.63 -9.97 4.66
N VAL A 405 34.32 -10.41 5.72
CA VAL A 405 34.71 -11.82 5.88
C VAL A 405 33.49 -12.73 5.86
N GLY A 406 32.41 -12.32 6.54
CA GLY A 406 31.12 -13.02 6.51
C GLY A 406 30.56 -13.17 5.11
N TRP A 407 30.53 -12.06 4.38
CA TRP A 407 29.97 -11.98 3.03
C TRP A 407 30.73 -12.87 2.04
N PHE A 408 32.07 -12.95 2.14
CA PHE A 408 32.88 -13.85 1.30
C PHE A 408 32.77 -15.33 1.68
N LYS A 409 32.58 -15.65 2.96
CA LYS A 409 32.52 -17.06 3.42
C LYS A 409 31.17 -17.73 3.17
N TRP A 410 30.09 -16.96 3.08
CA TRP A 410 28.75 -17.50 2.99
C TRP A 410 28.34 -17.84 1.56
N GLN A 411 27.37 -18.75 1.43
CA GLN A 411 26.80 -19.16 0.15
C GLN A 411 25.29 -18.95 0.16
N GLY A 412 24.73 -18.55 -0.99
CA GLY A 412 23.30 -18.38 -1.19
C GLY A 412 22.84 -16.92 -1.18
N ARG A 413 21.73 -16.64 -1.88
CA ARG A 413 21.24 -15.27 -2.14
C ARG A 413 20.83 -14.50 -0.87
N VAL A 414 20.05 -15.13 0.00
CA VAL A 414 19.47 -14.47 1.19
C VAL A 414 20.55 -14.00 2.18
N PRO A 415 21.53 -14.84 2.58
CA PRO A 415 22.59 -14.39 3.47
C PRO A 415 23.44 -13.25 2.90
N HIS A 416 23.74 -13.28 1.58
CA HIS A 416 24.49 -12.19 0.93
C HIS A 416 23.72 -10.89 0.97
N PHE A 417 22.42 -10.92 0.65
CA PHE A 417 21.58 -9.73 0.71
C PHE A 417 21.48 -9.16 2.13
N PHE A 418 21.30 -10.05 3.12
CA PHE A 418 21.24 -9.66 4.53
C PHE A 418 22.55 -9.02 5.02
N ILE A 419 23.69 -9.69 4.83
CA ILE A 419 24.99 -9.16 5.28
C ILE A 419 25.32 -7.85 4.54
N TYR A 420 24.96 -7.75 3.26
CA TYR A 420 25.15 -6.52 2.49
C TYR A 420 24.24 -5.37 2.98
N THR A 421 23.05 -5.68 3.50
CA THR A 421 22.19 -4.70 4.19
C THR A 421 22.89 -4.15 5.43
N LEU A 422 23.42 -5.04 6.28
CA LEU A 422 24.16 -4.63 7.48
C LEU A 422 25.43 -3.85 7.14
N LEU A 423 26.12 -4.22 6.06
CA LEU A 423 27.29 -3.50 5.56
C LEU A 423 26.92 -2.05 5.19
N ASN A 424 25.81 -1.85 4.48
CA ASN A 424 25.32 -0.51 4.15
C ASN A 424 24.97 0.32 5.39
N ILE A 425 24.28 -0.29 6.36
CA ILE A 425 23.94 0.38 7.62
C ILE A 425 25.20 0.74 8.40
N ASN A 426 26.18 -0.17 8.50
CA ASN A 426 27.41 0.07 9.23
C ASN A 426 28.31 1.12 8.56
N ILE A 427 28.33 1.17 7.22
CA ILE A 427 28.98 2.24 6.47
C ILE A 427 28.28 3.58 6.74
N ALA A 428 26.95 3.61 6.77
CA ALA A 428 26.21 4.84 7.10
C ALA A 428 26.49 5.31 8.53
N ILE A 429 26.56 4.38 9.51
CA ILE A 429 26.96 4.68 10.91
C ILE A 429 28.37 5.25 10.95
N LEU A 430 29.34 4.62 10.26
CA LEU A 430 30.71 5.13 10.20
C LEU A 430 30.77 6.53 9.60
N LEU A 431 30.04 6.78 8.50
CA LEU A 431 30.01 8.10 7.88
C LEU A 431 29.32 9.13 8.77
N PHE A 432 28.30 8.74 9.54
CA PHE A 432 27.67 9.62 10.52
C PHE A 432 28.63 9.95 11.68
N GLN A 433 29.39 8.99 12.17
CA GLN A 433 30.45 9.19 13.17
C GLN A 433 31.54 10.16 12.68
N LEU A 434 31.88 10.12 11.39
CA LEU A 434 32.92 10.95 10.80
C LEU A 434 32.44 12.34 10.37
N PHE A 435 31.20 12.45 9.90
CA PHE A 435 30.68 13.65 9.21
C PHE A 435 29.36 14.17 9.78
N GLY A 436 28.89 13.67 10.92
CA GLY A 436 27.60 14.05 11.51
C GLY A 436 27.47 15.53 11.86
N SER A 437 28.59 16.25 12.01
CA SER A 437 28.64 17.69 12.27
C SER A 437 28.51 18.56 11.00
N VAL A 438 28.56 17.96 9.80
CA VAL A 438 28.46 18.69 8.53
C VAL A 438 27.00 19.11 8.29
N HIS A 439 26.78 20.31 7.74
CA HIS A 439 25.44 20.74 7.33
C HIS A 439 24.85 19.76 6.30
N ASN A 440 23.59 19.35 6.47
CA ASN A 440 22.94 18.32 5.66
C ASN A 440 23.72 16.99 5.60
N ALA A 441 24.39 16.61 6.71
CA ALA A 441 25.15 15.36 6.82
C ALA A 441 24.35 14.14 6.35
N ALA A 442 23.06 14.05 6.70
CA ALA A 442 22.20 12.96 6.27
C ALA A 442 22.13 12.83 4.73
N SER A 443 21.83 13.93 4.01
CA SER A 443 21.80 13.96 2.55
C SER A 443 23.15 13.57 1.95
N PHE A 444 24.24 14.11 2.50
CA PHE A 444 25.60 13.83 2.04
C PHE A 444 26.01 12.35 2.25
N ILE A 445 25.68 11.78 3.41
CA ILE A 445 25.93 10.37 3.73
C ILE A 445 25.17 9.47 2.77
N VAL A 446 23.87 9.71 2.56
CA VAL A 446 23.05 8.91 1.62
C VAL A 446 23.62 9.02 0.20
N PHE A 447 24.11 10.18 -0.21
CA PHE A 447 24.75 10.36 -1.52
C PHE A 447 26.05 9.55 -1.68
N ILE A 448 26.92 9.55 -0.66
CA ILE A 448 28.15 8.74 -0.66
C ILE A 448 27.79 7.26 -0.74
N VAL A 449 26.87 6.78 0.10
CA VAL A 449 26.49 5.37 0.13
C VAL A 449 25.81 4.96 -1.19
N THR A 450 24.99 5.83 -1.79
CA THR A 450 24.41 5.62 -3.13
C THR A 450 25.50 5.44 -4.18
N SER A 451 26.47 6.34 -4.20
CA SER A 451 27.60 6.33 -5.14
C SER A 451 28.44 5.06 -4.97
N LEU A 452 28.74 4.67 -3.73
CA LEU A 452 29.46 3.44 -3.42
C LEU A 452 28.71 2.21 -3.95
N ASN A 453 27.40 2.11 -3.73
CA ASN A 453 26.60 1.01 -4.27
C ASN A 453 26.56 0.99 -5.80
N ALA A 454 26.50 2.15 -6.44
CA ALA A 454 26.55 2.24 -7.90
C ALA A 454 27.90 1.74 -8.45
N VAL A 455 29.01 2.06 -7.77
CA VAL A 455 30.34 1.54 -8.09
C VAL A 455 30.41 0.02 -7.86
N ILE A 456 29.88 -0.48 -6.74
CA ILE A 456 29.82 -1.92 -6.45
C ILE A 456 29.00 -2.63 -7.53
N TYR A 457 27.84 -2.09 -7.90
CA TYR A 457 27.06 -2.60 -9.02
C TYR A 457 27.90 -2.61 -10.29
N ALA A 458 28.54 -1.51 -10.69
CA ALA A 458 29.36 -1.46 -11.90
C ALA A 458 30.53 -2.47 -11.90
N SER A 459 31.12 -2.74 -10.73
CA SER A 459 32.23 -3.69 -10.57
C SER A 459 31.89 -5.12 -11.02
N HIS A 460 30.60 -5.49 -11.09
CA HIS A 460 30.19 -6.82 -11.55
C HIS A 460 30.68 -7.15 -12.96
N HIS A 461 30.96 -6.15 -13.79
CA HIS A 461 31.52 -6.33 -15.13
C HIS A 461 32.97 -6.85 -15.12
N LEU A 462 33.72 -6.58 -14.05
CA LEU A 462 35.10 -7.02 -13.87
C LEU A 462 35.20 -8.43 -13.26
N LEU A 463 34.09 -8.95 -12.74
CA LEU A 463 34.03 -10.23 -12.06
C LEU A 463 33.85 -11.39 -13.05
N ARG A 464 34.54 -12.50 -12.77
CA ARG A 464 34.34 -13.78 -13.49
C ARG A 464 32.91 -14.29 -13.27
N GLU A 465 32.40 -15.03 -14.26
CA GLU A 465 31.09 -15.67 -14.13
C GLU A 465 31.06 -16.60 -12.91
N GLY A 466 30.03 -16.46 -12.07
CA GLY A 466 29.89 -17.20 -10.83
C GLY A 466 28.85 -16.60 -9.89
N ALA A 467 28.56 -17.30 -8.79
CA ALA A 467 27.59 -16.86 -7.79
C ALA A 467 27.94 -15.48 -7.20
N PHE A 468 29.24 -15.23 -6.99
CA PHE A 468 29.76 -13.97 -6.49
C PHE A 468 29.34 -12.76 -7.35
N LYS A 469 29.51 -12.86 -8.68
CA LYS A 469 29.09 -11.83 -9.64
C LYS A 469 27.59 -11.54 -9.56
N ILE A 470 26.78 -12.59 -9.41
CA ILE A 470 25.33 -12.47 -9.28
C ILE A 470 24.98 -11.71 -8.00
N HIS A 471 25.61 -12.04 -6.87
CA HIS A 471 25.34 -11.38 -5.59
C HIS A 471 25.76 -9.90 -5.59
N VAL A 472 26.94 -9.57 -6.12
CA VAL A 472 27.37 -8.16 -6.31
C VAL A 472 26.36 -7.39 -7.15
N ARG A 473 25.92 -7.99 -8.26
CA ARG A 473 24.97 -7.36 -9.18
C ARG A 473 23.59 -7.14 -8.54
N GLU A 474 23.01 -8.18 -7.94
CA GLU A 474 21.67 -8.12 -7.34
C GLU A 474 21.64 -7.16 -6.14
N CYS A 475 22.60 -7.26 -5.22
CA CYS A 475 22.67 -6.41 -4.04
C CYS A 475 23.00 -4.96 -4.40
N GLY A 476 24.05 -4.73 -5.20
CA GLY A 476 24.46 -3.40 -5.62
C GLY A 476 23.32 -2.66 -6.31
N TRP A 477 22.60 -3.33 -7.23
CA TRP A 477 21.48 -2.72 -7.94
C TRP A 477 20.32 -2.32 -7.02
N PHE A 478 19.91 -3.22 -6.12
CA PHE A 478 18.81 -2.94 -5.20
C PHE A 478 19.12 -1.72 -4.32
N PHE A 479 20.31 -1.68 -3.70
CA PHE A 479 20.68 -0.59 -2.79
C PHE A 479 20.96 0.71 -3.54
N THR A 480 21.50 0.67 -4.77
CA THR A 480 21.59 1.87 -5.61
C THR A 480 20.21 2.49 -5.83
N LEU A 481 19.20 1.69 -6.22
CA LEU A 481 17.86 2.21 -6.45
C LEU A 481 17.17 2.69 -5.17
N LEU A 482 17.33 1.94 -4.07
CA LEU A 482 16.76 2.31 -2.77
C LEU A 482 17.29 3.66 -2.29
N LEU A 483 18.60 3.84 -2.28
CA LEU A 483 19.24 5.05 -1.77
C LEU A 483 19.10 6.22 -2.76
N LEU A 484 19.11 5.96 -4.07
CA LEU A 484 18.79 6.97 -5.07
C LEU A 484 17.33 7.45 -4.96
N PHE A 485 16.40 6.57 -4.60
CA PHE A 485 15.02 6.97 -4.30
C PHE A 485 14.96 7.81 -3.03
N TRP A 486 15.71 7.42 -1.99
CA TRP A 486 15.77 8.18 -0.75
C TRP A 486 16.32 9.60 -0.95
N LEU A 487 17.32 9.79 -1.81
CA LEU A 487 17.84 11.11 -2.17
C LEU A 487 16.78 12.05 -2.77
N THR A 488 15.69 11.52 -3.33
CA THR A 488 14.62 12.35 -3.91
C THR A 488 13.76 13.07 -2.86
N PHE A 489 13.95 12.80 -1.57
CA PHE A 489 13.25 13.44 -0.45
C PHE A 489 14.19 14.27 0.44
N MET A 490 15.48 14.28 0.12
CA MET A 490 16.52 14.84 0.97
C MET A 490 16.80 16.30 0.63
N ASP A 491 17.25 17.06 1.61
CA ASP A 491 17.66 18.45 1.42
C ASP A 491 18.83 18.59 0.44
N ASN A 492 18.95 19.78 -0.14
CA ASN A 492 19.99 20.09 -1.10
C ASN A 492 21.40 19.91 -0.49
N ILE A 493 22.24 19.14 -1.17
CA ILE A 493 23.68 18.98 -0.89
C ILE A 493 24.47 20.11 -1.56
N PHE A 494 24.11 20.42 -2.80
CA PHE A 494 24.63 21.52 -3.61
C PHE A 494 23.47 22.17 -4.38
N PRO A 495 23.63 23.36 -4.97
CA PRO A 495 22.55 24.02 -5.70
C PRO A 495 21.92 23.10 -6.75
N TYR A 496 20.60 22.97 -6.72
CA TYR A 496 19.78 22.13 -7.62
C TYR A 496 19.99 20.61 -7.51
N SER A 497 20.63 20.12 -6.44
CA SER A 497 20.87 18.69 -6.25
C SER A 497 19.58 17.88 -6.05
N TYR A 498 18.59 18.47 -5.39
CA TYR A 498 17.29 17.85 -5.17
C TYR A 498 16.59 17.55 -6.52
N GLU A 499 16.56 18.52 -7.43
CA GLU A 499 15.99 18.39 -8.78
C GLU A 499 16.77 17.37 -9.60
N LEU A 500 18.09 17.44 -9.52
CA LEU A 500 18.98 16.50 -10.21
C LEU A 500 18.68 15.06 -9.78
N PHE A 501 18.56 14.78 -8.48
CA PHE A 501 18.29 13.42 -8.00
C PHE A 501 16.90 12.93 -8.38
N ASN A 502 15.89 13.81 -8.41
CA ASN A 502 14.55 13.48 -8.90
C ASN A 502 14.57 13.07 -10.39
N ILE A 503 15.19 13.89 -11.24
CA ILE A 503 15.31 13.62 -12.67
C ILE A 503 16.14 12.35 -12.90
N LEU A 504 17.27 12.24 -12.22
CA LEU A 504 18.17 11.09 -12.31
C LEU A 504 17.46 9.80 -11.89
N ASN A 505 16.74 9.81 -10.77
CA ASN A 505 15.98 8.65 -10.32
C ASN A 505 15.00 8.19 -11.40
N PHE A 506 14.14 9.10 -11.88
CA PHE A 506 13.13 8.78 -12.89
C PHE A 506 13.75 8.23 -14.18
N ILE A 507 14.84 8.82 -14.67
CA ILE A 507 15.56 8.33 -15.86
C ILE A 507 16.14 6.94 -15.59
N VAL A 508 16.83 6.74 -14.47
CA VAL A 508 17.50 5.48 -14.13
C VAL A 508 16.48 4.35 -14.01
N VAL A 509 15.40 4.52 -13.24
CA VAL A 509 14.38 3.46 -13.07
C VAL A 509 13.64 3.17 -14.38
N THR A 510 13.39 4.19 -15.21
CA THR A 510 12.73 4.03 -16.51
C THR A 510 13.62 3.25 -17.47
N ILE A 511 14.88 3.65 -17.67
CA ILE A 511 15.82 2.96 -18.55
C ILE A 511 16.06 1.53 -18.07
N ALA A 512 16.21 1.33 -16.77
CA ALA A 512 16.45 0.02 -16.18
C ALA A 512 15.29 -0.96 -16.42
N ALA A 513 14.04 -0.50 -16.30
CA ALA A 513 12.87 -1.32 -16.60
C ALA A 513 12.91 -1.90 -18.02
N PHE A 514 13.31 -1.11 -19.03
CA PHE A 514 13.47 -1.59 -20.40
C PHE A 514 14.72 -2.44 -20.60
N LEU A 515 15.85 -2.01 -20.05
CA LEU A 515 17.15 -2.62 -20.27
C LEU A 515 17.20 -4.05 -19.69
N PHE A 516 16.68 -4.26 -18.48
CA PHE A 516 16.73 -5.57 -17.84
C PHE A 516 15.72 -6.56 -18.43
N VAL A 517 14.56 -6.07 -18.88
CA VAL A 517 13.64 -6.90 -19.67
C VAL A 517 14.32 -7.34 -20.98
N ARG A 518 15.07 -6.44 -21.64
CA ARG A 518 15.86 -6.76 -22.84
C ARG A 518 17.05 -7.69 -22.57
N ARG A 519 17.54 -7.77 -21.32
CA ARG A 519 18.63 -8.67 -20.93
C ARG A 519 18.15 -10.00 -20.32
N SER A 520 16.84 -10.24 -20.30
CA SER A 520 16.23 -11.41 -19.62
C SER A 520 16.54 -11.48 -18.12
N GLN A 521 16.80 -10.33 -17.49
CA GLN A 521 17.14 -10.19 -16.07
C GLN A 521 15.86 -9.88 -15.28
N ALA A 522 15.08 -10.93 -15.00
CA ALA A 522 13.71 -10.79 -14.49
C ALA A 522 13.64 -10.14 -13.09
N LEU A 523 14.58 -10.44 -12.20
CA LEU A 523 14.59 -9.88 -10.85
C LEU A 523 14.93 -8.39 -10.88
N GLU A 524 15.99 -8.01 -11.60
CA GLU A 524 16.41 -6.61 -11.74
C GLU A 524 15.33 -5.78 -12.44
N ALA A 525 14.70 -6.33 -13.48
CA ALA A 525 13.54 -5.72 -14.13
C ALA A 525 12.38 -5.50 -13.15
N ALA A 526 12.05 -6.51 -12.33
CA ALA A 526 10.98 -6.40 -11.34
C ALA A 526 11.30 -5.34 -10.27
N ILE A 527 12.53 -5.32 -9.74
CA ILE A 527 12.98 -4.31 -8.77
C ILE A 527 12.86 -2.91 -9.36
N SER A 528 13.38 -2.70 -10.58
CA SER A 528 13.28 -1.39 -11.26
C SER A 528 11.84 -0.95 -11.49
N PHE A 529 10.96 -1.89 -11.84
CA PHE A 529 9.54 -1.61 -12.04
C PHE A 529 8.83 -1.22 -10.73
N VAL A 530 9.15 -1.89 -9.62
CA VAL A 530 8.64 -1.55 -8.29
C VAL A 530 9.08 -0.14 -7.88
N PHE A 531 10.37 0.18 -8.00
CA PHE A 531 10.86 1.54 -7.68
C PHE A 531 10.25 2.61 -8.61
N TRP A 532 9.95 2.27 -9.87
CA TRP A 532 9.28 3.18 -10.78
C TRP A 532 7.85 3.55 -10.33
N PHE A 533 7.04 2.56 -9.89
CA PHE A 533 5.72 2.84 -9.34
C PHE A 533 5.77 3.56 -8.00
N ILE A 534 6.70 3.18 -7.12
CA ILE A 534 6.91 3.87 -5.84
C ILE A 534 7.27 5.34 -6.09
N PHE A 535 8.17 5.61 -7.04
CA PHE A 535 8.53 6.97 -7.42
C PHE A 535 7.31 7.78 -7.86
N LEU A 536 6.48 7.23 -8.77
CA LEU A 536 5.25 7.90 -9.16
C LEU A 536 4.34 8.15 -7.95
N ALA A 537 4.00 7.12 -7.17
CA ALA A 537 3.07 7.25 -6.05
C ALA A 537 3.51 8.30 -5.00
N PHE A 538 4.79 8.34 -4.65
CA PHE A 538 5.29 9.30 -3.65
C PHE A 538 5.44 10.72 -4.20
N LYS A 539 5.76 10.88 -5.50
CA LYS A 539 5.93 12.21 -6.10
C LYS A 539 4.62 12.99 -6.24
N TYR A 540 3.49 12.33 -6.00
CA TYR A 540 2.20 12.99 -5.79
C TYR A 540 2.26 13.99 -4.63
N TYR A 541 2.84 13.59 -3.49
CA TYR A 541 2.90 14.39 -2.25
C TYR A 541 4.04 15.40 -2.21
N ASP A 542 4.83 15.49 -3.27
CA ASP A 542 6.02 16.33 -3.29
C ASP A 542 5.68 17.79 -3.59
N LEU A 543 6.05 18.73 -2.73
CA LEU A 543 5.70 20.16 -2.91
C LEU A 543 6.64 20.91 -3.86
N PHE A 544 7.71 20.27 -4.34
CA PHE A 544 8.69 20.96 -5.19
C PHE A 544 8.12 21.45 -6.52
N TRP A 545 7.18 20.70 -7.09
CA TRP A 545 6.51 21.03 -8.34
C TRP A 545 5.00 20.93 -8.16
N THR A 546 4.27 21.91 -8.68
CA THR A 546 2.81 21.84 -8.69
C THR A 546 2.34 20.57 -9.40
N LEU A 547 1.28 19.94 -8.89
CA LEU A 547 0.58 18.82 -9.50
C LEU A 547 0.20 19.08 -10.96
N LEU A 548 -0.16 20.31 -11.32
CA LEU A 548 -0.48 20.67 -12.72
C LEU A 548 0.72 20.46 -13.66
N HIS A 549 1.89 21.03 -13.36
CA HIS A 549 3.10 20.84 -14.18
C HIS A 549 3.52 19.37 -14.26
N LYS A 550 3.41 18.63 -13.14
CA LYS A 550 3.65 17.18 -13.13
C LYS A 550 2.67 16.46 -14.04
N SER A 551 1.38 16.79 -13.99
CA SER A 551 0.36 16.15 -14.82
C SER A 551 0.65 16.29 -16.31
N ILE A 552 0.99 17.50 -16.78
CA ILE A 552 1.30 17.76 -18.19
C ILE A 552 2.55 16.99 -18.61
N THR A 553 3.59 17.00 -17.76
CA THR A 553 4.84 16.29 -18.00
C THR A 553 4.60 14.78 -18.13
N LEU A 554 3.82 14.20 -17.20
CA LEU A 554 3.47 12.77 -17.22
C LEU A 554 2.59 12.42 -18.43
N ALA A 555 1.67 13.30 -18.85
CA ALA A 555 0.87 13.10 -20.07
C ALA A 555 1.76 13.00 -21.31
N LEU A 556 2.65 13.99 -21.50
CA LEU A 556 3.57 14.05 -22.63
C LEU A 556 4.49 12.83 -22.65
N LEU A 557 5.09 12.48 -21.51
CA LEU A 557 5.93 11.29 -21.38
C LEU A 557 5.16 10.00 -21.67
N GLY A 558 3.91 9.89 -21.20
CA GLY A 558 3.04 8.75 -21.45
C GLY A 558 2.78 8.55 -22.96
N VAL A 559 2.41 9.62 -23.66
CA VAL A 559 2.22 9.60 -25.13
C VAL A 559 3.51 9.24 -25.86
N ILE A 560 4.64 9.86 -25.48
CA ILE A 560 5.95 9.60 -26.09
C ILE A 560 6.35 8.14 -25.90
N ILE A 561 6.19 7.58 -24.70
CA ILE A 561 6.54 6.19 -24.43
C ILE A 561 5.63 5.22 -25.20
N ILE A 562 4.33 5.47 -25.29
CA ILE A 562 3.42 4.65 -26.10
C ILE A 562 3.84 4.70 -27.58
N ALA A 563 4.13 5.88 -28.12
CA ALA A 563 4.55 6.07 -29.50
C ALA A 563 5.89 5.39 -29.80
N ALA A 564 6.89 5.59 -28.94
CA ALA A 564 8.20 4.95 -29.04
C ALA A 564 8.10 3.41 -28.96
N THR A 565 7.26 2.90 -28.04
CA THR A 565 6.99 1.47 -27.88
C THR A 565 6.31 0.89 -29.12
N TYR A 566 5.36 1.63 -29.72
CA TYR A 566 4.72 1.24 -30.97
C TYR A 566 5.71 1.16 -32.13
N ILE A 567 6.56 2.19 -32.31
CA ILE A 567 7.59 2.20 -33.34
C ILE A 567 8.55 1.02 -33.15
N TYR A 568 8.95 0.74 -31.90
CA TYR A 568 9.79 -0.41 -31.56
C TYR A 568 9.12 -1.75 -31.91
N ALA A 569 7.85 -1.94 -31.51
CA ALA A 569 7.11 -3.17 -31.76
C ALA A 569 6.91 -3.43 -33.26
N TYR A 570 6.62 -2.37 -34.02
CA TYR A 570 6.49 -2.41 -35.47
C TYR A 570 7.80 -2.79 -36.16
N ARG A 571 8.90 -2.08 -35.85
CA ARG A 571 10.22 -2.34 -36.44
C ARG A 571 10.76 -3.72 -36.12
N THR A 572 10.51 -4.22 -34.91
CA THR A 572 11.06 -5.50 -34.46
C THR A 572 10.16 -6.70 -34.78
N ARG A 573 9.00 -6.49 -35.40
CA ARG A 573 7.96 -7.52 -35.63
C ARG A 573 7.72 -8.36 -34.38
N ALA A 574 7.53 -7.68 -33.25
CA ALA A 574 7.22 -8.31 -31.98
C ALA A 574 5.81 -8.94 -32.02
N ALA A 575 5.63 -10.05 -32.73
CA ALA A 575 4.30 -10.64 -32.91
C ALA A 575 3.91 -11.49 -31.69
N VAL A 576 2.65 -11.37 -31.27
CA VAL A 576 2.01 -12.26 -30.31
C VAL A 576 1.58 -13.55 -31.02
N SER A 577 1.92 -14.72 -30.48
CA SER A 577 1.38 -16.01 -30.97
C SER A 577 -0.13 -16.08 -30.75
N GLU A 578 -0.89 -16.61 -31.72
CA GLU A 578 -2.34 -16.84 -31.65
C GLU A 578 -2.79 -17.59 -30.38
N GLN A 579 -1.92 -18.35 -29.70
CA GLN A 579 -2.29 -19.00 -28.43
C GLN A 579 -2.43 -18.05 -27.24
N ALA A 580 -1.87 -16.84 -27.31
CA ALA A 580 -2.07 -15.80 -26.28
C ALA A 580 -3.42 -15.05 -26.43
N ASP A 581 -4.26 -15.43 -27.40
CA ASP A 581 -5.64 -14.97 -27.62
C ASP A 581 -6.66 -15.48 -26.59
N SER A 582 -6.23 -16.13 -25.50
CA SER A 582 -7.15 -16.44 -24.40
C SER A 582 -7.78 -15.17 -23.81
N PHE A 583 -7.01 -14.09 -23.74
CA PHE A 583 -7.53 -12.80 -23.35
C PHE A 583 -8.38 -12.17 -24.48
N SER A 584 -8.06 -12.33 -25.78
CA SER A 584 -8.79 -11.68 -26.87
C SER A 584 -10.28 -12.06 -27.03
N ARG A 585 -10.71 -13.17 -26.44
CA ARG A 585 -12.13 -13.58 -26.38
C ARG A 585 -13.01 -12.76 -25.42
N LEU A 586 -12.41 -11.98 -24.54
CA LEU A 586 -13.10 -11.30 -23.42
C LEU A 586 -13.95 -10.10 -23.87
N LEU A 587 -13.36 -9.14 -24.60
CA LEU A 587 -14.05 -7.92 -25.06
C LEU A 587 -15.02 -8.21 -26.23
N ARG A 588 -14.73 -9.26 -27.01
CA ARG A 588 -15.51 -9.66 -28.19
C ARG A 588 -16.85 -10.30 -27.82
N ARG A 589 -16.99 -10.85 -26.61
CA ARG A 589 -18.21 -11.54 -26.17
C ARG A 589 -19.27 -10.63 -25.55
N SER A 590 -18.88 -9.49 -24.98
CA SER A 590 -19.78 -8.65 -24.18
C SER A 590 -19.62 -7.13 -24.39
N PRO A 591 -19.47 -6.62 -25.62
CA PRO A 591 -19.30 -5.17 -25.85
C PRO A 591 -20.52 -4.36 -25.40
N ALA A 592 -21.73 -4.91 -25.55
CA ALA A 592 -22.96 -4.25 -25.11
C ALA A 592 -23.02 -4.10 -23.59
N LEU A 593 -22.64 -5.14 -22.83
CA LEU A 593 -22.62 -5.06 -21.36
C LEU A 593 -21.59 -4.05 -20.85
N ILE A 594 -20.40 -4.01 -21.47
CA ILE A 594 -19.39 -2.99 -21.15
C ILE A 594 -19.93 -1.59 -21.46
N ALA A 595 -20.57 -1.40 -22.62
CA ALA A 595 -21.17 -0.11 -22.97
C ALA A 595 -22.27 0.32 -21.97
N ILE A 596 -23.10 -0.62 -21.50
CA ILE A 596 -24.09 -0.35 -20.45
C ILE A 596 -23.41 0.13 -19.17
N VAL A 597 -22.32 -0.51 -18.73
CA VAL A 597 -21.55 -0.05 -17.55
C VAL A 597 -21.02 1.37 -17.75
N VAL A 598 -20.48 1.68 -18.92
CA VAL A 598 -19.97 3.03 -19.23
C VAL A 598 -21.10 4.07 -19.25
N VAL A 599 -22.26 3.75 -19.83
CA VAL A 599 -23.43 4.63 -19.83
C VAL A 599 -23.95 4.87 -18.40
N LEU A 600 -23.98 3.83 -17.56
CA LEU A 600 -24.35 3.98 -16.16
C LEU A 600 -23.37 4.86 -15.38
N GLN A 601 -22.06 4.72 -15.64
CA GLN A 601 -21.04 5.59 -15.05
C GLN A 601 -21.22 7.06 -15.46
N LEU A 602 -21.40 7.34 -16.75
CA LEU A 602 -21.65 8.69 -17.26
C LEU A 602 -22.97 9.25 -16.74
N GLY A 603 -24.01 8.41 -16.67
CA GLY A 603 -25.30 8.76 -16.09
C GLY A 603 -25.19 9.13 -14.62
N TYR A 604 -24.39 8.40 -13.84
CA TYR A 604 -24.11 8.75 -12.44
C TYR A 604 -23.41 10.11 -12.33
N VAL A 605 -22.34 10.34 -13.10
CA VAL A 605 -21.59 11.61 -13.08
C VAL A 605 -22.50 12.79 -13.44
N GLY A 606 -23.30 12.65 -14.51
CA GLY A 606 -24.23 13.68 -14.95
C GLY A 606 -25.38 13.91 -13.98
N TYR A 607 -25.97 12.85 -13.43
CA TYR A 607 -27.03 12.96 -12.43
C TYR A 607 -26.55 13.67 -11.17
N HIS A 608 -25.40 13.25 -10.63
CA HIS A 608 -24.84 13.83 -9.42
C HIS A 608 -24.51 15.32 -9.62
N ALA A 609 -23.89 15.66 -10.75
CA ALA A 609 -23.66 17.06 -11.12
C ALA A 609 -24.96 17.87 -11.19
N ALA A 610 -25.99 17.35 -11.87
CA ALA A 610 -27.27 18.05 -12.03
C ALA A 610 -27.97 18.30 -10.68
N VAL A 611 -28.00 17.28 -9.80
CA VAL A 611 -28.59 17.42 -8.46
C VAL A 611 -27.84 18.49 -7.65
N SER A 612 -26.51 18.48 -7.68
CA SER A 612 -25.70 19.46 -6.96
C SER A 612 -25.86 20.89 -7.51
N GLU A 613 -25.95 21.09 -8.84
CA GLU A 613 -26.21 22.42 -9.40
C GLU A 613 -27.63 22.92 -9.10
N ILE A 614 -28.64 22.03 -9.09
CA ILE A 614 -29.99 22.39 -8.67
C ILE A 614 -29.98 22.82 -7.21
N LEU A 615 -29.29 22.10 -6.33
CA LEU A 615 -29.17 22.46 -4.92
C LEU A 615 -28.44 23.81 -4.73
N LEU A 616 -27.37 24.06 -5.48
CA LEU A 616 -26.66 25.34 -5.42
C LEU A 616 -27.50 26.53 -5.91
N SER A 617 -28.39 26.32 -6.88
CA SER A 617 -29.20 27.39 -7.48
C SER A 617 -30.55 27.62 -6.80
N SER A 618 -31.14 26.57 -6.19
CA SER A 618 -32.46 26.62 -5.57
C SER A 618 -32.46 26.46 -4.04
N GLY A 619 -31.30 26.16 -3.45
CA GLY A 619 -31.13 26.01 -2.01
C GLY A 619 -31.25 27.34 -1.27
N THR A 620 -31.64 27.27 -0.01
CA THR A 620 -31.69 28.44 0.88
C THR A 620 -30.28 28.73 1.40
N PRO A 621 -29.72 29.93 1.17
CA PRO A 621 -28.39 30.28 1.65
C PRO A 621 -28.39 30.50 3.16
N ILE A 622 -27.48 29.83 3.86
CA ILE A 622 -27.22 30.01 5.29
C ILE A 622 -25.76 30.40 5.54
N LYS A 623 -25.54 31.21 6.58
CA LYS A 623 -24.21 31.62 7.04
C LYS A 623 -23.88 30.87 8.33
N LEU A 624 -22.79 30.11 8.33
CA LEU A 624 -22.28 29.35 9.48
C LEU A 624 -20.94 29.90 9.95
N ALA A 625 -20.71 29.93 11.27
CA ALA A 625 -19.43 30.29 11.85
C ALA A 625 -18.48 29.09 11.92
N ILE A 626 -17.22 29.30 11.53
CA ILE A 626 -16.16 28.28 11.46
C ILE A 626 -15.27 28.37 12.70
N VAL A 627 -14.86 27.22 13.22
CA VAL A 627 -13.82 27.05 14.23
C VAL A 627 -12.56 26.52 13.53
N PRO A 628 -11.36 27.07 13.79
CA PRO A 628 -10.13 26.67 13.09
C PRO A 628 -9.72 25.21 13.36
N LEU A 629 -9.22 24.50 12.34
CA LEU A 629 -8.66 23.14 12.44
C LEU A 629 -7.53 22.93 11.40
N ASP A 630 -6.43 22.26 11.80
CA ASP A 630 -5.30 21.90 10.92
C ASP A 630 -5.70 20.80 9.88
N PRO A 631 -5.37 20.94 8.57
CA PRO A 631 -5.59 19.88 7.59
C PRO A 631 -4.32 19.14 7.10
N ARG A 632 -4.51 17.85 6.71
CA ARG A 632 -3.87 17.19 5.53
C ARG A 632 -4.79 16.10 4.93
N SER A 633 -4.95 16.09 3.60
CA SER A 633 -5.61 15.03 2.79
C SER A 633 -4.62 13.95 2.35
N ILE A 634 -5.12 12.74 2.06
CA ILE A 634 -4.31 11.67 1.44
C ILE A 634 -4.55 11.58 -0.09
N LEU A 635 -5.77 11.82 -0.62
CA LEU A 635 -6.10 11.40 -2.00
C LEU A 635 -6.79 12.43 -2.91
N GLN A 636 -7.26 13.58 -2.39
CA GLN A 636 -8.16 14.47 -3.14
C GLN A 636 -7.61 15.89 -3.38
N GLY A 637 -6.29 16.02 -3.29
CA GLY A 637 -5.60 17.32 -3.33
C GLY A 637 -5.74 18.09 -2.03
N ASP A 638 -5.50 19.40 -2.09
CA ASP A 638 -5.55 20.27 -0.91
C ASP A 638 -7.00 20.62 -0.54
N TYR A 639 -7.34 20.42 0.74
CA TYR A 639 -8.60 20.88 1.33
C TYR A 639 -8.39 21.41 2.74
N VAL A 640 -9.27 22.30 3.17
CA VAL A 640 -9.35 22.78 4.56
C VAL A 640 -10.40 21.96 5.30
N ALA A 641 -10.01 21.36 6.42
CA ALA A 641 -10.94 20.70 7.33
C ALA A 641 -11.67 21.77 8.14
N LEU A 642 -13.00 21.74 8.15
CA LEU A 642 -13.84 22.74 8.77
C LEU A 642 -14.59 22.13 9.93
N GLN A 643 -14.59 22.86 11.05
CA GLN A 643 -15.50 22.61 12.16
C GLN A 643 -16.45 23.81 12.28
N TYR A 644 -17.72 23.56 12.57
CA TYR A 644 -18.72 24.62 12.71
C TYR A 644 -19.13 24.80 14.17
N ASN A 645 -19.60 26.00 14.52
CA ASN A 645 -20.21 26.21 15.84
C ASN A 645 -21.40 25.26 16.06
N ILE A 646 -22.20 25.03 15.01
CA ILE A 646 -23.33 24.08 15.05
C ILE A 646 -22.91 22.61 15.19
N SER A 647 -21.63 22.28 15.03
CA SER A 647 -21.13 20.91 15.24
C SER A 647 -21.01 20.57 16.73
N ALA A 648 -20.95 21.57 17.62
CA ALA A 648 -20.95 21.41 19.07
C ALA A 648 -22.31 21.87 19.66
N PRO A 649 -23.31 20.97 19.76
CA PRO A 649 -24.62 21.31 20.28
C PRO A 649 -24.59 21.67 21.78
N PRO A 650 -25.56 22.46 22.27
CA PRO A 650 -25.72 22.71 23.70
C PRO A 650 -25.89 21.43 24.53
N ASP A 651 -25.52 21.47 25.81
CA ASP A 651 -25.42 20.30 26.70
C ASP A 651 -26.67 19.39 26.71
N HIS A 652 -27.86 19.98 26.63
CA HIS A 652 -29.12 19.21 26.63
C HIS A 652 -29.29 18.34 25.38
N ILE A 653 -28.88 18.83 24.21
CA ILE A 653 -28.89 18.06 22.95
C ILE A 653 -27.71 17.11 22.93
N ALA A 654 -26.52 17.56 23.36
CA ALA A 654 -25.33 16.73 23.46
C ALA A 654 -25.58 15.45 24.27
N GLN A 655 -26.24 15.54 25.42
CA GLN A 655 -26.64 14.38 26.24
C GLN A 655 -27.64 13.45 25.55
N GLU A 656 -28.54 13.98 24.72
CA GLU A 656 -29.44 13.15 23.91
C GLU A 656 -28.65 12.40 22.81
N LEU A 657 -27.66 13.04 22.20
CA LEU A 657 -26.83 12.46 21.14
C LEU A 657 -25.86 11.40 21.67
N GLU A 658 -25.32 11.54 22.88
CA GLU A 658 -24.49 10.51 23.53
C GLU A 658 -25.20 9.16 23.66
N ARG A 659 -26.54 9.18 23.79
CA ARG A 659 -27.34 7.96 23.90
C ARG A 659 -27.61 7.30 22.55
N ARG A 660 -27.25 7.96 21.44
CA ARG A 660 -27.43 7.41 20.10
C ARG A 660 -26.15 6.71 19.64
N PRO A 661 -26.27 5.61 18.88
CA PRO A 661 -25.12 5.01 18.23
C PRO A 661 -24.36 6.04 17.38
N SER A 662 -23.05 5.88 17.27
CA SER A 662 -22.25 6.63 16.31
C SER A 662 -22.77 6.44 14.89
N ASN A 663 -22.63 7.47 14.05
CA ASN A 663 -23.08 7.52 12.66
C ASN A 663 -24.62 7.41 12.47
N SER A 664 -25.40 7.73 13.52
CA SER A 664 -26.85 7.78 13.41
C SER A 664 -27.29 9.02 12.65
N ARG A 665 -28.13 8.85 11.61
CA ARG A 665 -28.67 9.98 10.85
C ARG A 665 -29.66 10.77 11.70
N ILE A 666 -29.43 12.08 11.80
CA ILE A 666 -30.25 13.03 12.53
C ILE A 666 -30.65 14.20 11.62
N LYS A 667 -31.69 14.91 12.04
CA LYS A 667 -32.09 16.18 11.44
C LYS A 667 -32.10 17.24 12.53
N VAL A 668 -31.55 18.40 12.21
CA VAL A 668 -31.35 19.49 13.16
C VAL A 668 -32.05 20.73 12.61
N VAL A 669 -32.72 21.47 13.48
CA VAL A 669 -33.30 22.78 13.15
C VAL A 669 -32.28 23.86 13.49
N LEU A 670 -31.98 24.68 12.50
CA LEU A 670 -31.15 25.86 12.61
C LEU A 670 -32.05 27.10 12.63
N GLN A 671 -31.71 28.04 13.51
CA GLN A 671 -32.38 29.33 13.61
C GLN A 671 -31.37 30.46 13.34
N GLN A 672 -31.81 31.48 12.59
CA GLN A 672 -31.00 32.65 12.31
C GLN A 672 -30.82 33.50 13.58
N GLY A 673 -29.58 33.66 14.03
CA GLY A 673 -29.18 34.50 15.15
C GLY A 673 -28.70 35.90 14.73
N ALA A 674 -28.02 36.58 15.65
CA ALA A 674 -27.44 37.91 15.41
C ALA A 674 -26.40 37.89 14.26
N GLY A 675 -26.38 38.95 13.44
CA GLY A 675 -25.44 39.06 12.31
C GLY A 675 -25.72 38.10 11.15
N GLY A 676 -26.90 37.46 11.14
CA GLY A 676 -27.33 36.54 10.08
C GLY A 676 -26.73 35.13 10.17
N VAL A 677 -25.98 34.83 11.24
CA VAL A 677 -25.36 33.53 11.49
C VAL A 677 -26.40 32.56 12.04
N TYR A 678 -26.47 31.36 11.47
CA TYR A 678 -27.37 30.31 11.91
C TYR A 678 -26.75 29.51 13.07
N ASN A 679 -27.53 29.31 14.13
CA ASN A 679 -27.16 28.51 15.28
C ASN A 679 -28.08 27.29 15.40
N LEU A 680 -27.58 26.24 16.04
CA LEU A 680 -28.33 25.04 16.33
C LEU A 680 -29.34 25.32 17.44
N ASP A 681 -30.63 25.09 17.17
CA ASP A 681 -31.71 25.27 18.15
C ASP A 681 -32.11 23.92 18.78
N ARG A 682 -32.55 22.96 17.96
CA ARG A 682 -33.09 21.67 18.43
C ARG A 682 -32.94 20.53 17.44
N LEU A 683 -33.15 19.30 17.92
CA LEU A 683 -33.31 18.13 17.05
C LEU A 683 -34.72 18.10 16.45
N TYR A 684 -34.80 17.97 15.13
CA TYR A 684 -36.07 17.99 14.40
C TYR A 684 -36.88 16.71 14.68
N LYS A 685 -38.12 16.87 15.13
CA LYS A 685 -39.09 15.77 15.25
C LYS A 685 -40.05 15.78 14.07
N LYS A 686 -40.25 14.60 13.46
CA LYS A 686 -41.07 14.46 12.25
C LYS A 686 -42.50 14.99 12.50
N GLY A 687 -42.89 16.00 11.71
CA GLY A 687 -44.23 16.60 11.78
C GLY A 687 -44.34 17.83 12.68
N GLU A 688 -43.26 18.30 13.29
CA GLU A 688 -43.27 19.59 14.00
C GLU A 688 -43.36 20.76 13.00
N PRO A 689 -44.12 21.83 13.32
CA PRO A 689 -44.16 23.04 12.51
C PRO A 689 -42.83 23.79 12.60
N LEU A 690 -42.32 24.26 11.46
CA LEU A 690 -41.15 25.15 11.41
C LEU A 690 -41.62 26.60 11.55
N ALA A 691 -40.95 27.37 12.41
CA ALA A 691 -41.17 28.80 12.51
C ALA A 691 -40.53 29.55 11.33
N ASP A 692 -40.85 30.84 11.20
CA ASP A 692 -40.32 31.66 10.12
C ASP A 692 -38.78 31.76 10.21
N LYS A 693 -38.08 31.48 9.10
CA LYS A 693 -36.61 31.38 8.99
C LYS A 693 -35.94 30.22 9.76
N GLU A 694 -36.69 29.20 10.15
CA GLU A 694 -36.11 27.92 10.59
C GLU A 694 -35.75 27.05 9.39
N ILE A 695 -34.57 26.44 9.43
CA ILE A 695 -34.07 25.57 8.35
C ILE A 695 -33.68 24.22 8.93
N ILE A 696 -34.08 23.15 8.26
CA ILE A 696 -33.67 21.80 8.63
C ILE A 696 -32.39 21.46 7.88
N ILE A 697 -31.38 20.97 8.59
CA ILE A 697 -30.17 20.39 8.01
C ILE A 697 -30.03 18.93 8.45
N ASN A 698 -29.56 18.07 7.55
CA ASN A 698 -29.25 16.67 7.85
C ASN A 698 -27.86 16.59 8.48
N GLY A 699 -27.68 15.67 9.44
CA GLY A 699 -26.37 15.37 10.00
C GLY A 699 -26.26 13.94 10.51
N SER A 700 -25.08 13.58 11.01
CA SER A 700 -24.76 12.31 11.64
C SER A 700 -24.06 12.52 12.98
N THR A 701 -24.32 11.64 13.95
CA THR A 701 -23.64 11.65 15.25
C THR A 701 -22.22 11.12 15.11
N SER A 702 -21.24 11.73 15.79
CA SER A 702 -19.84 11.23 15.79
C SER A 702 -19.44 10.49 17.08
N GLY A 703 -20.37 10.30 18.02
CA GLY A 703 -20.16 9.62 19.30
C GLY A 703 -19.62 10.52 20.43
N TRP A 704 -19.00 11.67 20.13
CA TRP A 704 -18.43 12.62 21.11
C TRP A 704 -19.24 13.91 21.22
N ARG A 705 -20.55 13.80 21.42
CA ARG A 705 -21.48 14.96 21.47
C ARG A 705 -21.54 15.82 20.21
N ASN A 706 -20.71 15.57 19.20
CA ASN A 706 -20.61 16.36 17.99
C ASN A 706 -21.51 15.84 16.88
N ILE A 707 -21.87 16.76 15.99
CA ILE A 707 -22.66 16.51 14.78
C ILE A 707 -21.83 16.84 13.56
N GLN A 708 -21.88 15.94 12.58
CA GLN A 708 -21.34 16.14 11.24
C GLN A 708 -22.46 16.37 10.25
N TYR A 709 -22.23 17.24 9.29
CA TYR A 709 -23.19 17.71 8.30
C TYR A 709 -22.79 17.35 6.86
N GLY A 710 -21.62 16.74 6.64
CA GLY A 710 -21.12 16.36 5.32
C GLY A 710 -20.50 17.51 4.53
N ILE A 711 -20.27 18.64 5.20
CA ILE A 711 -19.74 19.90 4.67
C ILE A 711 -18.46 20.35 5.40
N GLU A 712 -17.81 19.44 6.13
CA GLU A 712 -16.58 19.67 6.93
C GLU A 712 -15.33 19.81 6.06
N SER A 713 -15.45 19.90 4.74
CA SER A 713 -14.31 19.91 3.83
C SER A 713 -14.52 20.92 2.72
N TYR A 714 -13.54 21.81 2.55
CA TYR A 714 -13.53 22.80 1.48
C TYR A 714 -12.28 22.61 0.63
N PHE A 715 -12.46 22.24 -0.63
CA PHE A 715 -11.35 21.99 -1.53
C PHE A 715 -10.82 23.29 -2.08
N VAL A 716 -9.50 23.42 -2.04
CA VAL A 716 -8.80 24.64 -2.46
C VAL A 716 -7.81 24.31 -3.56
N PRO A 717 -7.40 25.30 -4.37
CA PRO A 717 -6.25 25.12 -5.26
C PRO A 717 -5.01 24.70 -4.48
N GLU A 718 -4.17 23.88 -5.11
CA GLU A 718 -2.90 23.45 -4.55
C GLU A 718 -2.07 24.64 -4.02
N GLY A 719 -1.56 24.51 -2.79
CA GLY A 719 -0.71 25.49 -2.12
C GLY A 719 -1.47 26.62 -1.41
N THR A 720 -2.81 26.65 -1.46
CA THR A 720 -3.62 27.75 -0.85
C THR A 720 -4.36 27.36 0.43
N GLY A 721 -4.21 26.11 0.91
CA GLY A 721 -4.89 25.60 2.10
C GLY A 721 -4.61 26.41 3.36
N LEU A 722 -3.32 26.66 3.65
CA LEU A 722 -2.89 27.36 4.87
C LEU A 722 -3.42 28.81 4.92
N GLU A 723 -3.37 29.53 3.80
CA GLU A 723 -3.88 30.90 3.73
C GLU A 723 -5.41 30.93 3.89
N THR A 724 -6.12 29.99 3.27
CA THR A 724 -7.58 29.88 3.36
C THR A 724 -8.01 29.59 4.80
N GLU A 725 -7.33 28.67 5.47
CA GLU A 725 -7.58 28.31 6.87
C GLU A 725 -7.41 29.51 7.81
N GLN A 726 -6.31 30.25 7.68
CA GLN A 726 -6.02 31.39 8.55
C GLN A 726 -7.05 32.53 8.40
N ASN A 727 -7.61 32.71 7.21
CA ASN A 727 -8.51 33.80 6.88
C ASN A 727 -10.01 33.47 7.01
N ALA A 728 -10.41 32.21 6.86
CA ALA A 728 -11.81 31.81 6.90
C ALA A 728 -12.40 31.95 8.31
N ARG A 729 -13.56 32.62 8.41
CA ARG A 729 -14.34 32.80 9.65
C ARG A 729 -15.79 32.38 9.50
N PHE A 730 -16.36 32.53 8.31
CA PHE A 730 -17.71 32.06 8.00
C PHE A 730 -17.76 31.24 6.71
N ALA A 731 -18.72 30.32 6.68
CA ALA A 731 -19.05 29.47 5.55
C ALA A 731 -20.46 29.82 5.05
N TYR A 732 -20.60 29.98 3.74
CA TYR A 732 -21.90 30.05 3.08
C TYR A 732 -22.29 28.68 2.55
N VAL A 733 -23.43 28.17 3.01
CA VAL A 733 -23.93 26.83 2.71
C VAL A 733 -25.31 26.96 2.08
N MET A 734 -25.55 26.21 1.01
CA MET A 734 -26.86 26.09 0.37
C MET A 734 -27.57 24.87 0.94
N VAL A 735 -28.74 25.07 1.55
CA VAL A 735 -29.54 24.00 2.15
C VAL A 735 -30.82 23.75 1.35
N GLY A 736 -31.02 22.51 0.94
CA GLY A 736 -32.17 22.05 0.19
C GLY A 736 -33.38 21.77 1.09
N THR A 737 -34.56 21.63 0.48
CA THR A 737 -35.82 21.36 1.20
C THR A 737 -35.81 20.03 1.97
N LYS A 738 -34.90 19.10 1.62
CA LYS A 738 -34.74 17.82 2.31
C LYS A 738 -33.68 17.87 3.42
N GLY A 739 -33.00 19.01 3.59
CA GLY A 739 -31.91 19.24 4.53
C GLY A 739 -30.53 18.81 4.03
N ASP A 740 -30.41 18.46 2.75
CA ASP A 740 -29.15 18.31 2.04
C ASP A 740 -28.41 19.65 1.95
N ALA A 741 -27.10 19.64 2.16
CA ALA A 741 -26.30 20.85 2.26
C ALA A 741 -25.07 20.77 1.35
N ILE A 742 -24.74 21.89 0.69
CA ILE A 742 -23.50 22.06 -0.07
C ILE A 742 -22.80 23.34 0.38
N LEU A 743 -21.50 23.23 0.65
CA LEU A 743 -20.65 24.36 0.97
C LEU A 743 -20.26 25.12 -0.31
N GLU A 744 -20.70 26.38 -0.43
CA GLU A 744 -20.45 27.21 -1.61
C GLU A 744 -19.10 27.92 -1.53
N LYS A 745 -18.83 28.63 -0.42
CA LYS A 745 -17.64 29.46 -0.26
C LYS A 745 -17.32 29.76 1.20
N LEU A 746 -16.06 30.13 1.44
CA LEU A 746 -15.56 30.66 2.72
C LEU A 746 -15.33 32.17 2.65
N THR A 747 -15.55 32.87 3.75
CA THR A 747 -15.36 34.32 3.88
C THR A 747 -14.71 34.67 5.22
N LYS A 748 -14.06 35.84 5.27
CA LYS A 748 -13.55 36.45 6.51
C LYS A 748 -14.63 37.25 7.26
N GLU A 749 -15.61 37.80 6.52
CA GLU A 749 -16.67 38.69 7.05
C GLU A 749 -18.07 38.19 6.71
#